data_AF-A0A0T0M3P3-F1
#
_entry.id   AF-A0A0T0M3P3-F1
#
_cell.length_a   1.000
_cell.length_b   1.000
_cell.length_c   1.000
_cell.angle_alpha   90.00
_cell.angle_beta   90.00
_cell.angle_gamma   90.00
#
_symmetry.space_group_name_H-M   'P 1'
#
loop_
_entity.id
_entity.type
_entity.pdbx_description
1 polymer ?
#
loop_
_entity_poly.entity_id
_entity_poly.type
_entity_poly.pdbx_seq_one_letter_code
_entity_poly.pdbx_strand_id
1 'polypeptide(L)'
;MVTVIRPNQEFTVKANVSRGDTRLVSWIIFQGHTSNEANILSIYPKQGLELNHSFPNEGKFRLAAYNKEIQTKSDFQNSAELKHVDIEVKLNQLDGTKLIPKNSDDFLAGDVFRKDFPAVFEAKFLITPITQAEVSRLQFELEDNAGNTLNKGVKTSNTFTFTPRNSNAKYTVKAKYTSETGAVYVQSFSGTSKSVSVRDITHTAELIRPGTLMNFSVTKTQFGTVDGDSDLPEQESIKWNLDKIFIGTGRTITISGSQLMRKKKYHIEAYATSAIGKTSGSNTDSTKNDWHFEVKDNIVEKIKVIKKPKYGIEGEFEIEKMTFPSHDPAKDGAITWIVTGPESARSSEIRFKKIFSIPGTYTISCKIGGRECREPLTLEILQPEVIVDRCKWIDEDHKSGNIITEAGIKQKVCAFVHGNGLDNENLTVTVYDDDSAGRTDVYSCTFTTDESHKTGFYMPLTITQDVIDKIKKAGFSDYGDLYFNIIRNGSDLPVKNGDKKLGEYLKVTLEPKIVDAYFCDANDTQKLFSSSLDGALYFKIYAINLVGRKIEITFITESDAYWTWDDEMKIKDWKGIKNKFEDEKIRDTKTGTFNEKGEVLVPVDLSKMGKPKNFIRLNAMVKIFQDENAEEKQEEKGFYMQHNNLAVLYPGATLPTMAENKGAVKVGREKIQGGGNNNCDCKENYKDLVWGEKVSCDFRKKVVQICGELWGESRKMEMASGLMAVMKVETNGSFKAHQIMGKPLKNMNTITKDDFWLVTKDKKTGKEKKTSRAVGLIQFTQAALETIGEFKGGSGFDKLHEVKLNLAKMGEIKQLDYVKKYFEGSKEKIKTPEDIYLHVFAPAGVGKDDDYQLYKKGTLEYTQNKSVDIENKGKKYGDDGVIQRVEILERYKGSISEGSVHKVKTFTCGNFGSQDNTGKSGFYIYKDGTIKYIKAEDSIAYYVQIKEGSNDFVKVNALSKNSFGLVKFPDSGSGFNRYGTVDSGGKSTIEDVGSGDHYLLPETAAALFGIVSEVKDKNWEIHFGDMSSENGSDPTSSPSKTSSHHAGHGHKGKQSGLNIDFRYLNKNGTSFQGVSSSTLFDDSKNKEFFKIAFKYGFNKNYATGKSYSGVNSKVGGHYDHGHIGALSIAFETVESVDTNITQ
;
A
#
# COMPACT_ATOMS: atom_id res chain seq x y z
N MET A 1 -44.93 -81.60 -0.18
CA MET A 1 -44.68 -81.04 -1.52
C MET A 1 -45.31 -81.98 -2.53
N VAL A 2 -45.99 -81.44 -3.54
CA VAL A 2 -46.53 -82.25 -4.64
C VAL A 2 -45.47 -82.29 -5.73
N THR A 3 -45.08 -83.49 -6.16
CA THR A 3 -44.15 -83.65 -7.29
C THR A 3 -44.96 -83.81 -8.57
N VAL A 4 -44.66 -83.01 -9.59
CA VAL A 4 -45.34 -83.10 -10.89
C VAL A 4 -44.51 -83.93 -11.85
N ILE A 5 -45.11 -84.95 -12.47
CA ILE A 5 -44.44 -85.84 -13.44
C ILE A 5 -45.28 -86.01 -14.70
N ARG A 6 -44.68 -86.51 -15.78
CA ARG A 6 -45.41 -86.81 -17.03
C ARG A 6 -46.17 -88.13 -16.94
N PRO A 7 -47.22 -88.32 -17.76
CA PRO A 7 -47.76 -89.64 -18.01
C PRO A 7 -46.67 -90.61 -18.47
N ASN A 8 -46.70 -91.83 -17.93
CA ASN A 8 -45.71 -92.90 -18.15
C ASN A 8 -44.27 -92.56 -17.73
N GLN A 9 -44.00 -91.42 -17.11
CA GLN A 9 -42.69 -91.15 -16.54
C GLN A 9 -42.46 -92.06 -15.33
N GLU A 10 -41.48 -92.93 -15.45
CA GLU A 10 -41.05 -93.76 -14.34
C GLU A 10 -40.41 -92.90 -13.25
N PHE A 11 -40.78 -93.20 -12.01
CA PHE A 11 -40.18 -92.61 -10.84
C PHE A 11 -40.08 -93.67 -9.73
N THR A 12 -39.14 -93.45 -8.83
CA THR A 12 -38.93 -94.31 -7.66
C THR A 12 -39.30 -93.53 -6.41
N VAL A 13 -40.23 -94.04 -5.62
CA VAL A 13 -40.48 -93.54 -4.28
C VAL A 13 -39.76 -94.42 -3.27
N LYS A 14 -39.08 -93.80 -2.32
CA LYS A 14 -38.33 -94.50 -1.28
C LYS A 14 -38.95 -94.22 0.09
N ALA A 15 -39.24 -95.27 0.83
CA ALA A 15 -39.68 -95.21 2.22
C ALA A 15 -38.47 -95.34 3.15
N ASN A 16 -38.44 -94.51 4.19
CA ASN A 16 -37.46 -94.59 5.25
C ASN A 16 -38.12 -95.20 6.50
N VAL A 17 -37.67 -96.38 6.93
CA VAL A 17 -38.20 -97.09 8.10
C VAL A 17 -37.22 -97.00 9.25
N SER A 18 -37.67 -96.47 10.39
CA SER A 18 -36.85 -96.31 11.59
C SER A 18 -36.86 -97.54 12.52
N ARG A 19 -37.89 -98.40 12.46
CA ARG A 19 -38.01 -99.65 13.25
C ARG A 19 -38.95 -100.64 12.55
N GLY A 20 -38.60 -101.93 12.51
CA GLY A 20 -39.40 -103.00 11.87
C GLY A 20 -38.66 -103.70 10.72
N ASP A 21 -39.18 -104.82 10.23
CA ASP A 21 -38.57 -105.56 9.11
C ASP A 21 -38.90 -104.86 7.78
N THR A 22 -37.87 -104.28 7.17
CA THR A 22 -37.99 -103.50 5.93
C THR A 22 -38.49 -104.33 4.74
N ARG A 23 -38.36 -105.66 4.80
CA ARG A 23 -38.86 -106.60 3.78
C ARG A 23 -40.39 -106.75 3.82
N LEU A 24 -41.03 -106.31 4.90
CA LEU A 24 -42.48 -106.38 5.07
C LEU A 24 -43.20 -105.09 4.65
N VAL A 25 -42.48 -104.08 4.17
CA VAL A 25 -43.08 -102.83 3.72
C VAL A 25 -43.93 -103.09 2.48
N SER A 26 -45.21 -102.77 2.59
CA SER A 26 -46.19 -102.79 1.51
C SER A 26 -46.50 -101.36 1.07
N TRP A 27 -46.79 -101.13 -0.20
CA TRP A 27 -47.17 -99.81 -0.70
C TRP A 27 -48.63 -99.77 -1.13
N ILE A 28 -49.29 -98.66 -0.85
CA ILE A 28 -50.66 -98.40 -1.28
C ILE A 28 -50.66 -97.15 -2.13
N ILE A 29 -51.26 -97.24 -3.31
CA ILE A 29 -51.49 -96.11 -4.18
C ILE A 29 -52.96 -95.71 -4.08
N PHE A 30 -53.22 -94.44 -3.79
CA PHE A 30 -54.54 -93.85 -3.73
C PHE A 30 -54.78 -92.93 -4.91
N GLN A 31 -56.02 -92.92 -5.39
CA GLN A 31 -56.58 -91.90 -6.27
C GLN A 31 -56.83 -90.62 -5.47
N GLY A 32 -56.34 -89.49 -5.95
CA GLY A 32 -56.35 -88.22 -5.25
C GLY A 32 -55.28 -88.13 -4.15
N HIS A 33 -55.26 -86.99 -3.44
CA HIS A 33 -54.33 -86.75 -2.33
C HIS A 33 -54.98 -87.10 -0.97
N THR A 34 -55.76 -88.18 -0.91
CA THR A 34 -56.45 -88.60 0.33
C THR A 34 -56.31 -90.11 0.53
N SER A 35 -56.04 -90.54 1.75
CA SER A 35 -55.78 -91.94 2.09
C SER A 35 -57.05 -92.66 2.57
N ASN A 36 -58.07 -92.74 1.71
CA ASN A 36 -59.32 -93.43 1.99
C ASN A 36 -59.34 -94.80 1.29
N GLU A 37 -59.90 -95.84 1.94
CA GLU A 37 -60.06 -97.18 1.38
C GLU A 37 -60.75 -97.17 0.01
N ALA A 38 -61.79 -96.34 -0.15
CA ALA A 38 -62.52 -96.18 -1.40
C ALA A 38 -61.63 -95.67 -2.56
N ASN A 39 -60.54 -94.98 -2.24
CA ASN A 39 -59.61 -94.40 -3.19
C ASN A 39 -58.40 -95.30 -3.47
N ILE A 40 -58.28 -96.48 -2.83
CA ILE A 40 -57.16 -97.40 -3.09
C ILE A 40 -57.25 -97.90 -4.55
N LEU A 41 -56.24 -97.58 -5.35
CA LEU A 41 -56.10 -98.06 -6.72
C LEU A 41 -55.41 -99.42 -6.74
N SER A 42 -54.30 -99.54 -6.02
CA SER A 42 -53.46 -100.73 -6.03
C SER A 42 -52.69 -100.89 -4.72
N ILE A 43 -52.45 -102.14 -4.34
CA ILE A 43 -51.66 -102.53 -3.17
C ILE A 43 -50.50 -103.40 -3.66
N TYR A 44 -49.30 -103.09 -3.20
CA TYR A 44 -48.07 -103.81 -3.50
C TYR A 44 -47.54 -104.45 -2.20
N PRO A 45 -47.97 -105.69 -1.88
CA PRO A 45 -47.57 -106.36 -0.65
C PRO A 45 -46.07 -106.70 -0.65
N LYS A 46 -45.38 -106.47 0.48
CA LYS A 46 -43.96 -106.88 0.69
C LYS A 46 -42.98 -106.42 -0.41
N GLN A 47 -43.26 -105.28 -1.04
CA GLN A 47 -42.43 -104.73 -2.11
C GLN A 47 -41.04 -104.25 -1.59
N GLY A 48 -40.94 -103.93 -0.30
CA GLY A 48 -39.74 -103.38 0.32
C GLY A 48 -39.72 -101.85 0.34
N LEU A 49 -38.53 -101.27 0.53
CA LEU A 49 -38.36 -99.84 0.77
C LEU A 49 -38.57 -98.96 -0.47
N GLU A 50 -38.58 -99.51 -1.68
CA GLU A 50 -38.69 -98.74 -2.90
C GLU A 50 -39.86 -99.23 -3.75
N LEU A 51 -40.63 -98.30 -4.28
CA LEU A 51 -41.66 -98.57 -5.27
C LEU A 51 -41.32 -97.80 -6.54
N ASN A 52 -41.01 -98.54 -7.60
CA ASN A 52 -40.96 -98.01 -8.96
C ASN A 52 -42.37 -98.01 -9.52
N HIS A 53 -42.81 -96.85 -9.99
CA HIS A 53 -44.14 -96.73 -10.57
C HIS A 53 -44.15 -95.69 -11.68
N SER A 54 -45.18 -95.77 -12.51
CA SER A 54 -45.54 -94.76 -13.48
C SER A 54 -47.06 -94.74 -13.61
N PHE A 55 -47.61 -93.58 -13.97
CA PHE A 55 -49.04 -93.41 -14.15
C PHE A 55 -49.34 -93.13 -15.61
N PRO A 56 -50.18 -93.91 -16.29
CA PRO A 56 -50.41 -93.75 -17.73
C PRO A 56 -51.30 -92.54 -18.07
N ASN A 57 -52.07 -92.05 -17.10
CA ASN A 57 -53.05 -90.98 -17.31
C ASN A 57 -52.82 -89.82 -16.33
N GLU A 58 -53.24 -88.62 -16.73
CA GLU A 58 -53.24 -87.45 -15.84
C GLU A 58 -54.11 -87.69 -14.62
N GLY A 59 -53.67 -87.17 -13.48
CA GLY A 59 -54.38 -87.36 -12.23
C GLY A 59 -53.56 -86.97 -11.01
N LYS A 60 -54.24 -86.90 -9.87
CA LYS A 60 -53.63 -86.71 -8.56
C LYS A 60 -53.54 -88.08 -7.90
N PHE A 61 -52.40 -88.41 -7.33
CA PHE A 61 -52.15 -89.71 -6.72
C PHE A 61 -51.37 -89.54 -5.43
N ARG A 62 -51.66 -90.39 -4.45
CA ARG A 62 -50.91 -90.44 -3.19
C ARG A 62 -50.33 -91.83 -3.01
N LEU A 63 -49.01 -91.91 -2.83
CA LEU A 63 -48.32 -93.16 -2.57
C LEU A 63 -47.94 -93.19 -1.09
N ALA A 64 -48.41 -94.20 -0.36
CA ALA A 64 -48.13 -94.38 1.06
C ALA A 64 -47.48 -95.74 1.31
N ALA A 65 -46.48 -95.76 2.19
CA ALA A 65 -45.80 -96.98 2.61
C ALA A 65 -46.36 -97.48 3.95
N TYR A 66 -46.51 -98.79 4.09
CA TYR A 66 -47.09 -99.45 5.26
C TYR A 66 -46.15 -100.54 5.79
N ASN A 67 -45.73 -100.42 7.06
CA ASN A 67 -44.75 -101.32 7.69
C ASN A 67 -45.39 -102.61 8.27
N LYS A 68 -46.38 -103.15 7.56
CA LYS A 68 -46.99 -104.46 7.79
C LYS A 68 -47.43 -105.03 6.44
N GLU A 69 -47.61 -106.34 6.38
CA GLU A 69 -48.20 -106.98 5.22
C GLU A 69 -49.68 -106.62 5.09
N ILE A 70 -50.05 -106.00 3.98
CA ILE A 70 -51.44 -105.77 3.55
C ILE A 70 -51.55 -106.45 2.19
N GLN A 71 -52.42 -107.46 2.07
CA GLN A 71 -52.59 -108.20 0.81
C GLN A 71 -53.82 -107.73 0.03
N THR A 72 -54.88 -107.34 0.71
CA THR A 72 -56.16 -106.96 0.12
C THR A 72 -56.65 -105.61 0.65
N LYS A 73 -57.62 -105.01 -0.04
CA LYS A 73 -58.24 -103.75 0.42
C LYS A 73 -58.87 -103.88 1.81
N SER A 74 -59.45 -105.03 2.11
CA SER A 74 -60.07 -105.35 3.41
C SER A 74 -59.09 -105.36 4.59
N ASP A 75 -57.79 -105.55 4.32
CA ASP A 75 -56.73 -105.52 5.35
C ASP A 75 -56.37 -104.07 5.76
N PHE A 76 -56.80 -103.07 4.98
CA PHE A 76 -56.55 -101.66 5.27
C PHE A 76 -57.46 -101.16 6.40
N GLN A 77 -56.88 -100.92 7.57
CA GLN A 77 -57.58 -100.34 8.70
C GLN A 77 -57.35 -98.83 8.74
N ASN A 78 -58.44 -98.06 8.68
CA ASN A 78 -58.40 -96.61 8.57
C ASN A 78 -58.07 -95.94 9.92
N SER A 79 -56.83 -96.11 10.38
CA SER A 79 -56.35 -95.57 11.66
C SER A 79 -54.95 -94.94 11.52
N ALA A 80 -54.91 -93.62 11.74
CA ALA A 80 -53.77 -92.68 11.69
C ALA A 80 -53.18 -92.31 10.31
N GLU A 81 -52.72 -91.05 10.20
CA GLU A 81 -52.18 -90.41 9.00
C GLU A 81 -50.92 -91.13 8.48
N LEU A 82 -51.02 -91.70 7.28
CA LEU A 82 -49.90 -92.41 6.64
C LEU A 82 -48.84 -91.41 6.14
N LYS A 83 -47.56 -91.76 6.29
CA LYS A 83 -46.49 -91.04 5.59
C LYS A 83 -46.59 -91.34 4.10
N HIS A 84 -46.60 -90.28 3.29
CA HIS A 84 -46.94 -90.36 1.88
C HIS A 84 -46.16 -89.35 1.03
N VAL A 85 -46.18 -89.56 -0.28
CA VAL A 85 -45.79 -88.60 -1.30
C VAL A 85 -46.99 -88.35 -2.20
N ASP A 86 -47.28 -87.07 -2.46
CA ASP A 86 -48.29 -86.65 -3.41
C ASP A 86 -47.65 -86.43 -4.78
N ILE A 87 -48.19 -87.11 -5.79
CA ILE A 87 -47.77 -87.05 -7.18
C ILE A 87 -48.92 -86.50 -8.00
N GLU A 88 -48.65 -85.46 -8.80
CA GLU A 88 -49.59 -84.98 -9.80
C GLU A 88 -49.04 -85.29 -11.19
N VAL A 89 -49.77 -86.10 -11.94
CA VAL A 89 -49.40 -86.50 -13.29
C VAL A 89 -50.07 -85.54 -14.25
N LYS A 90 -49.26 -84.79 -14.99
CA LYS A 90 -49.73 -83.77 -15.93
C LYS A 90 -48.95 -83.84 -17.24
N LEU A 91 -49.64 -83.57 -18.34
CA LEU A 91 -48.99 -83.24 -19.59
C LEU A 91 -48.22 -81.93 -19.40
N ASN A 92 -47.01 -81.88 -19.95
CA ASN A 92 -46.19 -80.68 -19.84
C ASN A 92 -46.84 -79.53 -20.62
N GLN A 93 -46.73 -78.32 -20.09
CA GLN A 93 -47.23 -77.08 -20.68
C GLN A 93 -46.31 -75.92 -20.29
N LEU A 94 -46.48 -74.77 -20.94
CA LEU A 94 -45.76 -73.57 -20.53
C LEU A 94 -46.24 -73.10 -19.15
N ASP A 95 -45.28 -72.75 -18.30
CA ASP A 95 -45.52 -72.25 -16.94
C ASP A 95 -45.71 -70.73 -16.97
N GLY A 96 -46.96 -70.29 -16.99
CA GLY A 96 -47.34 -68.88 -17.07
C GLY A 96 -47.33 -68.31 -18.49
N THR A 97 -47.43 -66.98 -18.60
CA THR A 97 -47.68 -66.27 -19.88
C THR A 97 -46.52 -65.40 -20.37
N LYS A 98 -45.42 -65.30 -19.62
CA LYS A 98 -44.25 -64.48 -19.97
C LYS A 98 -43.02 -65.33 -20.27
N LEU A 99 -42.27 -64.94 -21.30
CA LEU A 99 -40.93 -65.48 -21.56
C LEU A 99 -39.91 -64.93 -20.55
N ILE A 100 -38.83 -65.67 -20.32
CA ILE A 100 -37.76 -65.30 -19.39
C ILE A 100 -36.53 -64.78 -20.16
N PRO A 101 -36.12 -63.50 -19.99
CA PRO A 101 -34.84 -63.02 -20.50
C PRO A 101 -33.64 -63.68 -19.79
N LYS A 102 -32.59 -64.07 -20.53
CA LYS A 102 -31.45 -64.83 -19.97
C LYS A 102 -30.12 -64.08 -19.81
N ASN A 103 -29.78 -63.16 -20.70
CA ASN A 103 -28.53 -62.38 -20.62
C ASN A 103 -28.79 -61.00 -20.01
N SER A 104 -28.92 -60.94 -18.68
CA SER A 104 -29.41 -59.78 -17.94
C SER A 104 -28.72 -58.45 -18.25
N ASP A 105 -27.43 -58.45 -18.59
CA ASP A 105 -26.65 -57.23 -18.80
C ASP A 105 -27.09 -56.44 -20.05
N ASP A 106 -27.75 -57.11 -20.99
CA ASP A 106 -28.31 -56.49 -22.20
C ASP A 106 -29.79 -56.14 -22.04
N PHE A 107 -30.37 -56.35 -20.86
CA PHE A 107 -31.76 -56.00 -20.54
C PHE A 107 -31.82 -54.96 -19.40
N LEU A 108 -32.76 -54.03 -19.50
CA LEU A 108 -33.11 -53.11 -18.42
C LEU A 108 -34.50 -53.45 -17.87
N ALA A 109 -34.78 -53.04 -16.64
CA ALA A 109 -36.10 -53.19 -16.04
C ALA A 109 -37.18 -52.54 -16.93
N GLY A 110 -38.28 -53.27 -17.23
CA GLY A 110 -39.40 -52.74 -18.01
C GLY A 110 -39.32 -52.98 -19.53
N ASP A 111 -38.90 -54.17 -19.95
CA ASP A 111 -38.93 -54.62 -21.35
C ASP A 111 -38.06 -53.80 -22.33
N VAL A 112 -36.84 -53.43 -21.93
CA VAL A 112 -35.87 -52.76 -22.83
C VAL A 112 -34.64 -53.64 -23.01
N PHE A 113 -34.14 -53.73 -24.24
CA PHE A 113 -32.92 -54.49 -24.55
C PHE A 113 -31.96 -53.72 -25.45
N ARG A 114 -30.69 -54.09 -25.40
CA ARG A 114 -29.60 -53.38 -26.06
C ARG A 114 -29.61 -53.62 -27.57
N LYS A 115 -29.55 -52.54 -28.35
CA LYS A 115 -29.38 -52.58 -29.80
C LYS A 115 -28.03 -53.21 -30.15
N ASP A 116 -27.98 -53.99 -31.22
CA ASP A 116 -26.79 -54.68 -31.77
C ASP A 116 -26.21 -55.80 -30.89
N PHE A 117 -26.86 -56.14 -29.76
CA PHE A 117 -26.50 -57.26 -28.89
C PHE A 117 -27.52 -58.41 -28.97
N PRO A 118 -27.11 -59.68 -28.80
CA PRO A 118 -28.04 -60.81 -28.80
C PRO A 118 -29.04 -60.71 -27.63
N ALA A 119 -30.34 -60.72 -27.89
CA ALA A 119 -31.37 -60.82 -26.87
C ALA A 119 -31.86 -62.27 -26.78
N VAL A 120 -31.66 -62.91 -25.62
CA VAL A 120 -31.97 -64.34 -25.39
C VAL A 120 -33.22 -64.50 -24.52
N PHE A 121 -34.19 -65.27 -25.02
CA PHE A 121 -35.47 -65.54 -24.36
C PHE A 121 -35.65 -67.04 -24.14
N GLU A 122 -36.01 -67.45 -22.93
CA GLU A 122 -36.32 -68.84 -22.57
C GLU A 122 -37.82 -69.04 -22.35
N ALA A 123 -38.38 -70.09 -22.97
CA ALA A 123 -39.71 -70.60 -22.66
C ALA A 123 -39.66 -71.48 -21.40
N LYS A 124 -40.45 -71.11 -20.39
CA LYS A 124 -40.53 -71.81 -19.10
C LYS A 124 -41.60 -72.89 -19.16
N PHE A 125 -41.25 -74.12 -18.81
CA PHE A 125 -42.18 -75.26 -18.76
C PHE A 125 -42.50 -75.67 -17.31
N LEU A 126 -43.67 -76.27 -17.08
CA LEU A 126 -44.06 -76.79 -15.77
C LEU A 126 -43.17 -77.96 -15.31
N ILE A 127 -42.71 -78.79 -16.25
CA ILE A 127 -41.86 -79.96 -15.98
C ILE A 127 -40.54 -79.79 -16.71
N THR A 128 -39.43 -79.88 -15.97
CA THR A 128 -38.05 -79.76 -16.47
C THR A 128 -37.22 -80.99 -16.06
N PRO A 129 -36.24 -81.45 -16.87
CA PRO A 129 -35.87 -80.96 -18.21
C PRO A 129 -36.93 -81.33 -19.25
N ILE A 130 -36.99 -80.57 -20.34
CA ILE A 130 -37.91 -80.83 -21.46
C ILE A 130 -37.38 -81.94 -22.37
N THR A 131 -38.27 -82.71 -22.98
CA THR A 131 -37.91 -83.78 -23.92
C THR A 131 -37.76 -83.26 -25.35
N GLN A 132 -37.10 -84.01 -26.22
CA GLN A 132 -36.95 -83.63 -27.63
C GLN A 132 -38.29 -83.52 -28.38
N ALA A 133 -39.28 -84.34 -28.00
CA ALA A 133 -40.64 -84.26 -28.53
C ALA A 133 -41.38 -83.01 -28.04
N GLU A 134 -41.12 -82.55 -26.82
CA GLU A 134 -41.65 -81.28 -26.33
C GLU A 134 -41.00 -80.09 -27.03
N VAL A 135 -39.68 -80.16 -27.26
CA VAL A 135 -38.94 -79.15 -28.04
C VAL A 135 -39.47 -79.05 -29.47
N SER A 136 -39.79 -80.16 -30.14
CA SER A 136 -40.28 -80.13 -31.52
C SER A 136 -41.68 -79.49 -31.64
N ARG A 137 -42.48 -79.53 -30.56
CA ARG A 137 -43.81 -78.89 -30.48
C ARG A 137 -43.79 -77.43 -30.02
N LEU A 138 -42.62 -76.92 -29.62
CA LEU A 138 -42.40 -75.51 -29.29
C LEU A 138 -41.99 -74.73 -30.53
N GLN A 139 -42.70 -73.65 -30.83
CA GLN A 139 -42.37 -72.72 -31.92
C GLN A 139 -42.14 -71.33 -31.36
N PHE A 140 -41.24 -70.58 -31.97
CA PHE A 140 -41.02 -69.17 -31.66
C PHE A 140 -41.37 -68.31 -32.86
N GLU A 141 -41.99 -67.17 -32.58
CA GLU A 141 -42.31 -66.13 -33.54
C GLU A 141 -41.78 -64.79 -33.04
N LEU A 142 -41.16 -64.01 -33.93
CA LEU A 142 -40.69 -62.66 -33.66
C LEU A 142 -41.54 -61.69 -34.49
N GLU A 143 -42.08 -60.66 -33.87
CA GLU A 143 -42.90 -59.63 -34.53
C GLU A 143 -42.29 -58.23 -34.33
N ASP A 144 -42.47 -57.35 -35.30
CA ASP A 144 -42.21 -55.90 -35.15
C ASP A 144 -43.37 -55.16 -34.45
N ASN A 145 -43.27 -53.84 -34.32
CA ASN A 145 -44.30 -53.01 -33.69
C ASN A 145 -45.66 -53.03 -34.42
N ALA A 146 -45.67 -53.30 -35.73
CA ALA A 146 -46.88 -53.40 -36.53
C ALA A 146 -47.49 -54.82 -36.53
N GLY A 147 -46.85 -55.77 -35.83
CA GLY A 147 -47.29 -57.17 -35.77
C GLY A 147 -46.82 -58.00 -36.97
N ASN A 148 -45.89 -57.50 -37.79
CA ASN A 148 -45.37 -58.28 -38.91
C ASN A 148 -44.35 -59.30 -38.40
N THR A 149 -44.47 -60.56 -38.84
CA THR A 149 -43.51 -61.61 -38.53
C THR A 149 -42.14 -61.33 -39.16
N LEU A 150 -41.10 -61.38 -38.34
CA LEU A 150 -39.70 -61.21 -38.72
C LEU A 150 -39.00 -62.57 -38.75
N ASN A 151 -38.48 -62.96 -39.92
CA ASN A 151 -37.67 -64.18 -40.07
C ASN A 151 -36.23 -63.95 -39.61
N LYS A 152 -36.04 -63.53 -38.36
CA LYS A 152 -34.74 -63.25 -37.75
C LYS A 152 -34.67 -63.89 -36.38
N GLY A 153 -33.58 -64.60 -36.09
CA GLY A 153 -33.33 -65.25 -34.82
C GLY A 153 -33.13 -66.76 -34.95
N VAL A 154 -32.64 -67.37 -33.89
CA VAL A 154 -32.25 -68.78 -33.83
C VAL A 154 -32.87 -69.42 -32.60
N LYS A 155 -33.61 -70.50 -32.79
CA LYS A 155 -34.13 -71.35 -31.71
C LYS A 155 -33.10 -72.42 -31.35
N THR A 156 -32.79 -72.56 -30.07
CA THR A 156 -31.97 -73.63 -29.51
C THR A 156 -32.67 -74.22 -28.29
N SER A 157 -33.16 -75.46 -28.37
CA SER A 157 -33.97 -76.09 -27.33
C SER A 157 -35.22 -75.26 -26.97
N ASN A 158 -35.38 -74.81 -25.72
CA ASN A 158 -36.41 -73.87 -25.25
C ASN A 158 -35.99 -72.40 -25.29
N THR A 159 -34.87 -72.06 -25.92
CA THR A 159 -34.41 -70.66 -26.03
C THR A 159 -34.54 -70.14 -27.45
N PHE A 160 -34.72 -68.83 -27.57
CA PHE A 160 -34.74 -68.09 -28.82
C PHE A 160 -33.86 -66.85 -28.70
N THR A 161 -32.99 -66.64 -29.67
CA THR A 161 -32.03 -65.53 -29.68
C THR A 161 -32.15 -64.73 -30.96
N PHE A 162 -32.20 -63.40 -30.86
CA PHE A 162 -32.10 -62.51 -32.03
C PHE A 162 -31.32 -61.23 -31.70
N THR A 163 -30.80 -60.53 -32.70
CA THR A 163 -30.08 -59.26 -32.52
C THR A 163 -30.88 -58.10 -33.12
N PRO A 164 -31.37 -57.15 -32.31
CA PRO A 164 -32.12 -56.00 -32.80
C PRO A 164 -31.18 -54.97 -33.42
N ARG A 165 -31.47 -54.50 -34.64
CA ARG A 165 -30.62 -53.56 -35.39
C ARG A 165 -31.13 -52.11 -35.40
N ASN A 166 -32.43 -51.93 -35.14
CA ASN A 166 -33.05 -50.60 -35.15
C ASN A 166 -33.06 -50.03 -33.74
N SER A 167 -32.94 -48.72 -33.59
CA SER A 167 -33.00 -48.04 -32.29
C SER A 167 -34.43 -47.58 -32.00
N ASN A 168 -34.88 -47.64 -30.75
CA ASN A 168 -36.26 -47.38 -30.31
C ASN A 168 -37.32 -48.23 -31.05
N ALA A 169 -36.93 -49.41 -31.55
CA ALA A 169 -37.84 -50.30 -32.23
C ALA A 169 -38.42 -51.31 -31.24
N LYS A 170 -39.74 -51.51 -31.29
CA LYS A 170 -40.43 -52.51 -30.47
C LYS A 170 -40.44 -53.85 -31.18
N TYR A 171 -40.14 -54.91 -30.42
CA TYR A 171 -40.19 -56.29 -30.87
C TYR A 171 -41.00 -57.12 -29.89
N THR A 172 -41.75 -58.09 -30.41
CA THR A 172 -42.49 -59.06 -29.59
C THR A 172 -42.05 -60.48 -29.94
N VAL A 173 -41.56 -61.22 -28.95
CA VAL A 173 -41.23 -62.64 -29.08
C VAL A 173 -42.36 -63.44 -28.47
N LYS A 174 -42.90 -64.42 -29.21
CA LYS A 174 -43.93 -65.36 -28.75
C LYS A 174 -43.39 -66.78 -28.83
N ALA A 175 -43.49 -67.52 -27.73
CA ALA A 175 -43.32 -68.97 -27.71
C ALA A 175 -44.70 -69.62 -27.71
N LYS A 176 -44.97 -70.47 -28.69
CA LYS A 176 -46.20 -71.25 -28.81
C LYS A 176 -45.86 -72.72 -28.66
N TYR A 177 -46.40 -73.36 -27.63
CA TYR A 177 -46.26 -74.80 -27.40
C TYR A 177 -47.62 -75.49 -27.58
N THR A 178 -47.66 -76.51 -28.43
CA THR A 178 -48.87 -77.33 -28.61
C THR A 178 -48.68 -78.65 -27.87
N SER A 179 -49.55 -78.95 -26.90
CA SER A 179 -49.50 -80.21 -26.15
C SER A 179 -49.91 -81.40 -27.03
N GLU A 180 -49.72 -82.60 -26.51
CA GLU A 180 -50.09 -83.86 -27.17
C GLU A 180 -51.60 -84.01 -27.37
N THR A 181 -52.40 -83.30 -26.57
CA THR A 181 -53.86 -83.22 -26.69
C THR A 181 -54.34 -82.11 -27.62
N GLY A 182 -53.41 -81.35 -28.23
CA GLY A 182 -53.71 -80.23 -29.12
C GLY A 182 -53.96 -78.90 -28.41
N ALA A 183 -53.83 -78.83 -27.08
CA ALA A 183 -53.97 -77.58 -26.34
C ALA A 183 -52.76 -76.66 -26.61
N VAL A 184 -53.03 -75.37 -26.87
CA VAL A 184 -52.00 -74.39 -27.23
C VAL A 184 -51.72 -73.48 -26.05
N TYR A 185 -50.45 -73.37 -25.68
CA TYR A 185 -49.95 -72.50 -24.63
C TYR A 185 -49.03 -71.45 -25.24
N VAL A 186 -49.18 -70.19 -24.82
CA VAL A 186 -48.39 -69.07 -25.34
C VAL A 186 -47.71 -68.31 -24.21
N GLN A 187 -46.40 -68.15 -24.33
CA GLN A 187 -45.63 -67.18 -23.56
C GLN A 187 -45.18 -66.05 -24.48
N SER A 188 -45.14 -64.82 -23.99
CA SER A 188 -44.66 -63.68 -24.78
C SER A 188 -43.77 -62.74 -23.99
N PHE A 189 -42.94 -62.00 -24.72
CA PHE A 189 -42.20 -60.85 -24.21
C PHE A 189 -42.22 -59.77 -25.28
N SER A 190 -42.56 -58.54 -24.90
CA SER A 190 -42.61 -57.41 -25.83
C SER A 190 -41.76 -56.29 -25.27
N GLY A 191 -40.72 -55.89 -26.00
CA GLY A 191 -39.78 -54.89 -25.52
C GLY A 191 -39.18 -54.00 -26.61
N THR A 192 -38.50 -52.93 -26.19
CA THR A 192 -37.95 -51.90 -27.09
C THR A 192 -36.43 -51.94 -27.10
N SER A 193 -35.82 -51.89 -28.29
CA SER A 193 -34.38 -51.76 -28.42
C SER A 193 -33.90 -50.34 -28.13
N LYS A 194 -32.78 -50.17 -27.44
CA LYS A 194 -32.11 -48.87 -27.26
C LYS A 194 -30.61 -48.96 -27.54
N SER A 195 -30.05 -47.91 -28.14
CA SER A 195 -28.59 -47.75 -28.26
C SER A 195 -27.98 -47.32 -26.93
N VAL A 196 -26.65 -47.44 -26.81
CA VAL A 196 -25.89 -46.81 -25.72
C VAL A 196 -25.89 -45.28 -25.82
N SER A 197 -25.53 -44.61 -24.72
CA SER A 197 -25.15 -43.20 -24.70
C SER A 197 -23.64 -43.04 -24.47
N VAL A 198 -23.03 -42.05 -25.11
CA VAL A 198 -21.63 -41.65 -24.83
C VAL A 198 -21.59 -40.92 -23.49
N ARG A 199 -20.65 -41.29 -22.62
CA ARG A 199 -20.51 -40.70 -21.28
C ARG A 199 -19.26 -39.84 -21.13
N ASP A 200 -18.16 -40.18 -21.79
CA ASP A 200 -16.89 -39.49 -21.61
C ASP A 200 -16.02 -39.54 -22.87
N ILE A 201 -15.30 -38.45 -23.15
CA ILE A 201 -14.36 -38.32 -24.27
C ILE A 201 -13.00 -37.78 -23.82
N THR A 202 -11.92 -38.19 -24.49
CA THR A 202 -10.57 -37.63 -24.29
C THR A 202 -10.37 -36.38 -25.14
N HIS A 203 -9.43 -35.54 -24.71
CA HIS A 203 -8.89 -34.43 -25.51
C HIS A 203 -7.37 -34.38 -25.39
N THR A 204 -6.70 -33.82 -26.38
CA THR A 204 -5.23 -33.70 -26.44
C THR A 204 -4.70 -32.37 -25.89
N ALA A 205 -5.51 -31.31 -25.96
CA ALA A 205 -5.20 -29.99 -25.42
C ALA A 205 -6.51 -29.18 -25.25
N GLU A 206 -6.49 -28.15 -24.42
CA GLU A 206 -7.60 -27.19 -24.29
C GLU A 206 -7.36 -25.91 -25.12
N LEU A 207 -6.10 -25.65 -25.47
CA LEU A 207 -5.66 -24.47 -26.21
C LEU A 207 -4.60 -24.87 -27.24
N ILE A 208 -4.79 -24.50 -28.51
CA ILE A 208 -3.87 -24.84 -29.60
C ILE A 208 -3.59 -23.67 -30.54
N ARG A 209 -2.49 -23.76 -31.29
CA ARG A 209 -2.15 -22.82 -32.37
C ARG A 209 -2.96 -23.14 -33.64
N PRO A 210 -3.28 -22.14 -34.49
CA PRO A 210 -3.85 -22.39 -35.81
C PRO A 210 -3.06 -23.44 -36.58
N GLY A 211 -3.75 -24.34 -37.28
CA GLY A 211 -3.09 -25.40 -38.05
C GLY A 211 -2.63 -26.61 -37.22
N THR A 212 -2.86 -26.63 -35.91
CA THR A 212 -2.56 -27.79 -35.06
C THR A 212 -3.73 -28.76 -35.07
N LEU A 213 -3.47 -30.04 -35.34
CA LEU A 213 -4.50 -31.08 -35.32
C LEU A 213 -4.95 -31.39 -33.89
N MET A 214 -6.15 -31.96 -33.75
CA MET A 214 -6.71 -32.41 -32.47
C MET A 214 -7.23 -33.83 -32.58
N ASN A 215 -6.98 -34.64 -31.54
CA ASN A 215 -7.49 -36.02 -31.44
C ASN A 215 -8.45 -36.14 -30.25
N PHE A 216 -9.55 -36.86 -30.48
CA PHE A 216 -10.56 -37.19 -29.47
C PHE A 216 -10.94 -38.66 -29.57
N SER A 217 -11.23 -39.29 -28.43
CA SER A 217 -11.64 -40.69 -28.35
C SER A 217 -12.73 -40.87 -27.29
N VAL A 218 -13.73 -41.70 -27.56
CA VAL A 218 -14.71 -42.11 -26.53
C VAL A 218 -14.06 -43.09 -25.55
N THR A 219 -14.05 -42.74 -24.27
CA THR A 219 -13.54 -43.61 -23.19
C THR A 219 -14.64 -44.42 -22.55
N LYS A 220 -15.82 -43.83 -22.33
CA LYS A 220 -16.92 -44.49 -21.61
C LYS A 220 -18.25 -44.38 -22.34
N THR A 221 -19.01 -45.47 -22.29
CA THR A 221 -20.39 -45.56 -22.78
C THR A 221 -21.28 -46.14 -21.69
N GLN A 222 -22.59 -45.88 -21.77
CA GLN A 222 -23.56 -46.38 -20.81
C GLN A 222 -24.77 -47.00 -21.49
N PHE A 223 -25.26 -48.10 -20.92
CA PHE A 223 -26.55 -48.70 -21.23
C PHE A 223 -27.37 -48.84 -19.93
N GLY A 224 -28.42 -48.04 -19.78
CA GLY A 224 -29.19 -47.98 -18.53
C GLY A 224 -28.34 -47.45 -17.37
N THR A 225 -28.24 -48.21 -16.27
CA THR A 225 -27.37 -47.90 -15.13
C THR A 225 -26.00 -48.58 -15.21
N VAL A 226 -25.74 -49.35 -16.27
CA VAL A 226 -24.50 -50.10 -16.44
C VAL A 226 -23.53 -49.24 -17.23
N ASP A 227 -22.42 -48.87 -16.57
CA ASP A 227 -21.28 -48.25 -17.22
C ASP A 227 -20.38 -49.35 -17.81
N GLY A 228 -20.13 -49.27 -19.11
CA GLY A 228 -19.22 -50.19 -19.79
C GLY A 228 -17.88 -49.49 -20.03
N ASP A 229 -16.84 -49.99 -19.39
CA ASP A 229 -15.45 -49.75 -19.79
C ASP A 229 -15.00 -50.97 -20.59
N SER A 230 -14.30 -50.75 -21.71
CA SER A 230 -13.75 -51.74 -22.65
C SER A 230 -14.67 -52.36 -23.74
N ASP A 231 -14.15 -52.27 -24.98
CA ASP A 231 -14.39 -53.08 -26.19
C ASP A 231 -15.83 -53.48 -26.55
N LEU A 232 -16.54 -52.57 -27.23
CA LEU A 232 -17.87 -52.85 -27.77
C LEU A 232 -17.91 -52.66 -29.30
N PRO A 233 -18.59 -53.55 -30.06
CA PRO A 233 -18.64 -53.58 -31.54
C PRO A 233 -19.37 -52.40 -32.20
N GLU A 234 -19.60 -51.31 -31.47
CA GLU A 234 -20.42 -50.16 -31.83
C GLU A 234 -19.61 -49.03 -32.52
N GLN A 235 -18.45 -49.35 -33.13
CA GLN A 235 -17.53 -48.37 -33.72
C GLN A 235 -18.21 -47.42 -34.73
N GLU A 236 -19.13 -47.92 -35.54
CA GLU A 236 -19.84 -47.12 -36.56
C GLU A 236 -21.04 -46.34 -36.03
N SER A 237 -21.49 -46.62 -34.80
CA SER A 237 -22.67 -45.96 -34.23
C SER A 237 -22.36 -44.60 -33.61
N ILE A 238 -21.09 -44.36 -33.23
CA ILE A 238 -20.63 -43.11 -32.64
C ILE A 238 -20.42 -42.09 -33.77
N LYS A 239 -21.02 -40.92 -33.60
CA LYS A 239 -20.93 -39.76 -34.49
C LYS A 239 -20.28 -38.60 -33.76
N TRP A 240 -19.52 -37.81 -34.50
CA TRP A 240 -18.83 -36.62 -34.01
C TRP A 240 -19.33 -35.38 -34.72
N ASN A 241 -19.64 -34.33 -33.97
CA ASN A 241 -19.88 -33.00 -34.51
C ASN A 241 -18.80 -32.03 -34.01
N LEU A 242 -18.32 -31.16 -34.90
CA LEU A 242 -17.55 -29.96 -34.58
C LEU A 242 -18.43 -28.74 -34.84
N ASP A 243 -18.69 -27.94 -33.82
CA ASP A 243 -19.62 -26.80 -33.86
C ASP A 243 -20.99 -27.16 -34.49
N LYS A 244 -21.54 -28.31 -34.09
CA LYS A 244 -22.79 -28.90 -34.60
C LYS A 244 -22.74 -29.40 -36.06
N ILE A 245 -21.58 -29.34 -36.71
CA ILE A 245 -21.39 -29.89 -38.05
C ILE A 245 -20.85 -31.31 -37.92
N PHE A 246 -21.51 -32.28 -38.52
CA PHE A 246 -21.05 -33.66 -38.57
C PHE A 246 -19.70 -33.77 -39.28
N ILE A 247 -18.71 -34.36 -38.60
CA ILE A 247 -17.33 -34.50 -39.12
C ILE A 247 -16.87 -35.95 -39.32
N GLY A 248 -17.60 -36.93 -38.79
CA GLY A 248 -17.27 -38.35 -38.99
C GLY A 248 -17.92 -39.30 -38.00
N THR A 249 -17.73 -40.59 -38.25
CA THR A 249 -18.13 -41.70 -37.39
C THR A 249 -16.91 -42.46 -36.90
N GLY A 250 -17.01 -43.11 -35.75
CA GLY A 250 -15.91 -43.87 -35.18
C GLY A 250 -15.74 -43.65 -33.68
N ARG A 251 -15.04 -44.56 -33.01
CA ARG A 251 -14.67 -44.40 -31.59
C ARG A 251 -13.66 -43.27 -31.37
N THR A 252 -12.88 -42.96 -32.39
CA THR A 252 -11.89 -41.88 -32.40
C THR A 252 -12.16 -40.95 -33.58
N ILE A 253 -11.75 -39.69 -33.43
CA ILE A 253 -11.76 -38.72 -34.52
C ILE A 253 -10.50 -37.84 -34.45
N THR A 254 -9.94 -37.55 -35.61
CA THR A 254 -8.85 -36.60 -35.78
C THR A 254 -9.36 -35.41 -36.59
N ILE A 255 -9.36 -34.22 -35.99
CA ILE A 255 -9.66 -32.99 -36.69
C ILE A 255 -8.35 -32.47 -37.29
N SER A 256 -8.31 -32.34 -38.61
CA SER A 256 -7.11 -31.88 -39.32
C SER A 256 -6.78 -30.43 -38.96
N GLY A 257 -5.49 -30.10 -38.92
CA GLY A 257 -5.04 -28.73 -38.65
C GLY A 257 -5.58 -27.70 -39.65
N SER A 258 -5.76 -28.07 -40.92
CA SER A 258 -6.34 -27.20 -41.95
C SER A 258 -7.78 -26.77 -41.65
N GLN A 259 -8.54 -27.56 -40.90
CA GLN A 259 -9.88 -27.21 -40.42
C GLN A 259 -9.84 -26.28 -39.19
N LEU A 260 -8.70 -26.22 -38.49
CA LEU A 260 -8.49 -25.46 -37.26
C LEU A 260 -7.60 -24.22 -37.50
N MET A 261 -7.83 -23.53 -38.62
CA MET A 261 -7.14 -22.27 -38.94
C MET A 261 -7.85 -21.03 -38.36
N ARG A 262 -9.18 -21.11 -38.18
CA ARG A 262 -9.97 -19.99 -37.68
C ARG A 262 -9.83 -19.87 -36.17
N LYS A 263 -9.43 -18.69 -35.70
CA LYS A 263 -9.23 -18.37 -34.27
C LYS A 263 -10.57 -18.16 -33.59
N LYS A 264 -10.99 -19.11 -32.77
CA LYS A 264 -12.22 -19.09 -31.99
C LYS A 264 -12.22 -20.24 -30.98
N LYS A 265 -13.24 -20.25 -30.12
CA LYS A 265 -13.61 -21.45 -29.36
C LYS A 265 -14.36 -22.42 -30.28
N TYR A 266 -13.99 -23.68 -30.19
CA TYR A 266 -14.63 -24.81 -30.87
C TYR A 266 -15.32 -25.68 -29.84
N HIS A 267 -16.44 -26.24 -30.23
CA HIS A 267 -17.21 -27.22 -29.47
C HIS A 267 -17.20 -28.55 -30.22
N ILE A 268 -16.81 -29.63 -29.55
CA ILE A 268 -16.88 -30.98 -30.11
C ILE A 268 -17.80 -31.84 -29.25
N GLU A 269 -18.66 -32.62 -29.88
CA GLU A 269 -19.55 -33.56 -29.21
C GLU A 269 -19.49 -34.94 -29.86
N ALA A 270 -19.52 -35.98 -29.03
CA ALA A 270 -19.70 -37.37 -29.45
C ALA A 270 -21.08 -37.88 -29.00
N TYR A 271 -21.77 -38.58 -29.89
CA TYR A 271 -23.12 -39.10 -29.63
C TYR A 271 -23.42 -40.37 -30.44
N ALA A 272 -24.32 -41.21 -29.93
CA ALA A 272 -24.73 -42.47 -30.60
C ALA A 272 -26.18 -42.44 -31.12
N THR A 273 -27.04 -41.55 -30.59
CA THR A 273 -28.46 -41.45 -30.97
C THR A 273 -28.83 -40.06 -31.43
N SER A 274 -28.66 -39.05 -30.57
CA SER A 274 -28.97 -37.65 -30.83
C SER A 274 -27.88 -36.75 -30.28
N ALA A 275 -27.47 -35.76 -31.08
CA ALA A 275 -26.63 -34.67 -30.61
C ALA A 275 -27.35 -33.87 -29.52
N ILE A 276 -26.63 -33.46 -28.47
CA ILE A 276 -27.21 -32.74 -27.33
C ILE A 276 -27.43 -31.27 -27.71
N GLY A 277 -26.66 -30.74 -28.66
CA GLY A 277 -26.91 -29.44 -29.28
C GLY A 277 -26.74 -28.23 -28.34
N LYS A 278 -26.26 -28.42 -27.11
CA LYS A 278 -25.99 -27.35 -26.14
C LYS A 278 -24.74 -26.57 -26.55
N THR A 279 -24.81 -25.24 -26.49
CA THR A 279 -23.71 -24.30 -26.81
C THR A 279 -23.25 -23.50 -25.60
N SER A 280 -23.85 -23.73 -24.43
CA SER A 280 -23.61 -22.99 -23.20
C SER A 280 -22.92 -23.91 -22.18
N GLY A 281 -21.63 -23.69 -21.96
CA GLY A 281 -20.76 -24.51 -21.12
C GLY A 281 -21.08 -24.45 -19.62
N SER A 282 -22.14 -25.14 -19.19
CA SER A 282 -22.29 -25.55 -17.79
C SER A 282 -21.91 -27.02 -17.68
N ASN A 283 -20.73 -27.32 -17.11
CA ASN A 283 -20.29 -28.65 -16.69
C ASN A 283 -21.11 -29.16 -15.47
N THR A 284 -22.43 -29.06 -15.53
CA THR A 284 -23.34 -29.46 -14.46
C THR A 284 -24.06 -30.78 -14.75
N ASP A 285 -23.93 -31.32 -15.95
CA ASP A 285 -24.46 -32.64 -16.30
C ASP A 285 -23.38 -33.72 -16.09
N SER A 286 -23.78 -34.86 -15.52
CA SER A 286 -22.92 -36.04 -15.25
C SER A 286 -22.36 -36.75 -16.51
N THR A 287 -22.46 -36.14 -17.68
CA THR A 287 -22.03 -36.66 -18.98
C THR A 287 -20.97 -35.72 -19.58
N LYS A 288 -19.74 -36.20 -19.74
CA LYS A 288 -18.59 -35.49 -20.34
C LYS A 288 -18.41 -35.88 -21.81
N ASN A 289 -19.50 -36.00 -22.55
CA ASN A 289 -19.47 -36.43 -23.95
C ASN A 289 -19.30 -35.29 -24.95
N ASP A 290 -19.21 -34.06 -24.45
CA ASP A 290 -18.88 -32.84 -25.17
C ASP A 290 -17.67 -32.13 -24.55
N TRP A 291 -16.92 -31.41 -25.37
CA TRP A 291 -15.72 -30.69 -24.96
C TRP A 291 -15.56 -29.36 -25.71
N HIS A 292 -14.85 -28.41 -25.08
CA HIS A 292 -14.53 -27.12 -25.67
C HIS A 292 -13.02 -26.89 -25.69
N PHE A 293 -12.50 -26.40 -26.80
CA PHE A 293 -11.10 -25.99 -26.92
C PHE A 293 -10.99 -24.70 -27.72
N GLU A 294 -9.87 -24.00 -27.62
CA GLU A 294 -9.69 -22.71 -28.28
C GLU A 294 -8.48 -22.71 -29.21
N VAL A 295 -8.66 -22.10 -30.38
CA VAL A 295 -7.56 -21.81 -31.32
C VAL A 295 -7.17 -20.35 -31.18
N LYS A 296 -5.94 -20.09 -30.74
CA LYS A 296 -5.38 -18.73 -30.55
C LYS A 296 -4.00 -18.60 -31.16
N ASP A 297 -3.68 -17.38 -31.60
CA ASP A 297 -2.30 -17.05 -31.93
C ASP A 297 -1.42 -17.07 -30.68
N ASN A 298 -0.14 -17.34 -30.88
CA ASN A 298 0.84 -16.97 -29.90
C ASN A 298 1.11 -15.46 -29.97
N ILE A 299 0.99 -14.80 -28.82
CA ILE A 299 1.34 -13.39 -28.62
C ILE A 299 2.19 -13.27 -27.36
N VAL A 300 2.99 -12.21 -27.30
CA VAL A 300 3.68 -11.82 -26.06
C VAL A 300 2.64 -11.21 -25.12
N GLU A 301 2.47 -11.81 -23.95
CA GLU A 301 1.57 -11.28 -22.93
C GLU A 301 2.27 -10.27 -22.04
N LYS A 302 3.55 -10.50 -21.70
CA LYS A 302 4.28 -9.67 -20.76
C LYS A 302 5.80 -9.70 -21.03
N ILE A 303 6.45 -8.56 -20.82
CA ILE A 303 7.89 -8.36 -20.96
C ILE A 303 8.52 -8.22 -19.57
N LYS A 304 9.66 -8.86 -19.34
CA LYS A 304 10.44 -8.79 -18.11
C LYS A 304 11.72 -8.01 -18.33
N VAL A 305 12.05 -7.16 -17.35
CA VAL A 305 13.33 -6.47 -17.26
C VAL A 305 14.31 -7.36 -16.50
N ILE A 306 15.40 -7.75 -17.15
CA ILE A 306 16.48 -8.55 -16.54
C ILE A 306 17.51 -7.63 -15.92
N LYS A 307 17.89 -6.58 -16.65
CA LYS A 307 18.78 -5.53 -16.18
C LYS A 307 18.10 -4.18 -16.41
N LYS A 308 17.83 -3.45 -15.32
CA LYS A 308 17.13 -2.16 -15.38
C LYS A 308 18.02 -1.14 -16.12
N PRO A 309 17.55 -0.54 -17.22
CA PRO A 309 18.31 0.47 -17.93
C PRO A 309 18.42 1.77 -17.11
N LYS A 310 19.46 2.55 -17.40
CA LYS A 310 19.58 3.95 -16.98
C LYS A 310 20.10 4.78 -18.14
N TYR A 311 20.06 6.10 -17.99
CA TYR A 311 20.67 7.02 -18.95
C TYR A 311 22.14 6.64 -19.17
N GLY A 312 22.52 6.27 -20.40
CA GLY A 312 23.87 5.82 -20.75
C GLY A 312 24.27 4.39 -20.30
N ILE A 313 23.38 3.64 -19.63
CA ILE A 313 23.67 2.27 -19.15
C ILE A 313 22.73 1.26 -19.82
N GLU A 314 23.29 0.17 -20.33
CA GLU A 314 22.57 -0.88 -21.03
C GLU A 314 21.57 -1.61 -20.13
N GLY A 315 20.30 -1.66 -20.55
CA GLY A 315 19.29 -2.57 -20.01
C GLY A 315 19.13 -3.84 -20.86
N GLU A 316 18.62 -4.90 -20.24
CA GLU A 316 18.36 -6.21 -20.86
C GLU A 316 16.91 -6.64 -20.59
N PHE A 317 16.24 -7.14 -21.62
CA PHE A 317 14.83 -7.49 -21.62
C PHE A 317 14.60 -8.88 -22.23
N GLU A 318 13.61 -9.59 -21.68
CA GLU A 318 13.16 -10.88 -22.20
C GLU A 318 11.64 -10.98 -22.19
N ILE A 319 11.10 -11.93 -22.95
CA ILE A 319 9.67 -12.24 -22.91
C ILE A 319 9.40 -13.03 -21.62
N GLU A 320 8.58 -12.47 -20.72
CA GLU A 320 8.19 -13.13 -19.46
C GLU A 320 7.14 -14.20 -19.70
N LYS A 321 6.15 -13.86 -20.53
CA LYS A 321 4.97 -14.67 -20.72
C LYS A 321 4.44 -14.55 -22.14
N MET A 322 4.02 -15.68 -22.68
CA MET A 322 3.35 -15.80 -23.96
C MET A 322 2.06 -16.60 -23.79
N THR A 323 1.13 -16.49 -24.75
CA THR A 323 -0.08 -17.32 -24.80
C THR A 323 0.27 -18.81 -24.85
N PHE A 324 1.36 -19.17 -25.54
CA PHE A 324 1.96 -20.50 -25.48
C PHE A 324 3.40 -20.38 -24.95
N PRO A 325 3.77 -21.12 -23.89
CA PRO A 325 5.11 -21.03 -23.29
C PRO A 325 6.25 -21.33 -24.27
N SER A 326 6.04 -22.22 -25.24
CA SER A 326 7.01 -22.51 -26.29
C SER A 326 6.85 -21.56 -27.48
N HIS A 327 7.97 -21.12 -28.05
CA HIS A 327 7.97 -20.42 -29.34
C HIS A 327 8.19 -21.42 -30.48
N ASP A 328 7.29 -21.43 -31.46
CA ASP A 328 7.41 -22.23 -32.69
C ASP A 328 7.52 -21.27 -33.89
N PRO A 329 8.73 -20.99 -34.41
CA PRO A 329 8.92 -20.00 -35.47
C PRO A 329 8.11 -20.27 -36.74
N ALA A 330 7.81 -21.53 -37.06
CA ALA A 330 7.05 -21.89 -38.26
C ALA A 330 5.56 -21.53 -38.14
N LYS A 331 5.00 -21.57 -36.92
CA LYS A 331 3.59 -21.25 -36.64
C LYS A 331 3.39 -19.84 -36.11
N ASP A 332 4.33 -19.37 -35.31
CA ASP A 332 4.27 -18.11 -34.59
C ASP A 332 4.89 -16.95 -35.41
N GLY A 333 5.82 -17.24 -36.32
CA GLY A 333 6.56 -16.22 -37.07
C GLY A 333 7.66 -15.53 -36.23
N ALA A 334 8.41 -14.60 -36.83
CA ALA A 334 9.59 -14.00 -36.20
C ALA A 334 9.28 -13.13 -34.97
N ILE A 335 10.18 -13.14 -33.99
CA ILE A 335 10.19 -12.20 -32.86
C ILE A 335 10.76 -10.85 -33.32
N THR A 336 10.15 -9.73 -32.91
CA THR A 336 10.63 -8.39 -33.22
C THR A 336 10.40 -7.44 -32.05
N TRP A 337 11.47 -6.99 -31.42
CA TRP A 337 11.48 -5.95 -30.40
C TRP A 337 11.43 -4.57 -31.06
N ILE A 338 10.64 -3.68 -30.48
CA ILE A 338 10.44 -2.30 -30.93
C ILE A 338 10.51 -1.38 -29.72
N VAL A 339 11.38 -0.38 -29.80
CA VAL A 339 11.44 0.72 -28.83
C VAL A 339 10.92 1.98 -29.51
N THR A 340 10.04 2.69 -28.82
CA THR A 340 9.48 3.99 -29.22
C THR A 340 9.63 4.99 -28.07
N GLY A 341 9.79 6.27 -28.38
CA GLY A 341 10.09 7.31 -27.39
C GLY A 341 11.01 8.37 -28.01
N PRO A 342 11.83 9.07 -27.18
CA PRO A 342 12.82 10.04 -27.68
C PRO A 342 13.83 9.44 -28.67
N GLU A 343 14.09 8.14 -28.57
CA GLU A 343 14.83 7.36 -29.56
C GLU A 343 14.02 6.12 -29.98
N SER A 344 14.28 5.61 -31.17
CA SER A 344 13.65 4.39 -31.68
C SER A 344 14.69 3.31 -31.97
N ALA A 345 14.34 2.05 -31.73
CA ALA A 345 15.20 0.90 -32.03
C ALA A 345 14.37 -0.33 -32.42
N ARG A 346 14.99 -1.25 -33.16
CA ARG A 346 14.42 -2.55 -33.52
C ARG A 346 15.46 -3.65 -33.36
N SER A 347 15.02 -4.84 -32.93
CA SER A 347 15.87 -6.03 -32.86
C SER A 347 15.04 -7.29 -33.11
N SER A 348 15.67 -8.31 -33.70
CA SER A 348 15.10 -9.65 -33.88
C SER A 348 15.75 -10.70 -32.97
N GLU A 349 16.56 -10.27 -32.00
CA GLU A 349 17.22 -11.17 -31.05
C GLU A 349 16.24 -11.75 -30.02
N ILE A 350 16.56 -12.96 -29.52
CA ILE A 350 15.75 -13.64 -28.49
C ILE A 350 15.76 -12.86 -27.16
N ARG A 351 16.90 -12.22 -26.83
CA ARG A 351 17.03 -11.26 -25.74
C ARG A 351 17.37 -9.90 -26.31
N PHE A 352 16.72 -8.87 -25.80
CA PHE A 352 16.90 -7.50 -26.30
C PHE A 352 17.73 -6.67 -25.34
N LYS A 353 18.77 -6.02 -25.85
CA LYS A 353 19.64 -5.11 -25.09
C LYS A 353 19.62 -3.71 -25.71
N LYS A 354 19.59 -2.66 -24.87
CA LYS A 354 19.60 -1.26 -25.32
C LYS A 354 20.21 -0.32 -24.29
N ILE A 355 21.08 0.57 -24.75
CA ILE A 355 21.55 1.77 -24.03
C ILE A 355 20.66 2.95 -24.43
N PHE A 356 20.17 3.75 -23.48
CA PHE A 356 19.32 4.92 -23.75
C PHE A 356 20.12 6.21 -23.56
N SER A 357 20.26 7.02 -24.61
CA SER A 357 21.15 8.20 -24.60
C SER A 357 20.41 9.53 -24.54
N ILE A 358 19.07 9.53 -24.57
CA ILE A 358 18.22 10.70 -24.42
C ILE A 358 17.26 10.46 -23.22
N PRO A 359 17.13 11.41 -22.28
CA PRO A 359 16.18 11.25 -21.18
C PRO A 359 14.73 11.36 -21.69
N GLY A 360 13.81 10.65 -21.04
CA GLY A 360 12.38 10.68 -21.34
C GLY A 360 11.71 9.32 -21.19
N THR A 361 10.44 9.27 -21.61
CA THR A 361 9.62 8.07 -21.52
C THR A 361 9.74 7.22 -22.78
N TYR A 362 10.03 5.94 -22.60
CA TYR A 362 10.14 4.94 -23.65
C TYR A 362 9.08 3.86 -23.50
N THR A 363 8.60 3.34 -24.61
CA THR A 363 7.77 2.14 -24.68
C THR A 363 8.51 1.05 -25.44
N ILE A 364 8.70 -0.09 -24.79
CA ILE A 364 9.27 -1.31 -25.35
C ILE A 364 8.14 -2.29 -25.61
N SER A 365 7.97 -2.67 -26.87
CA SER A 365 7.04 -3.71 -27.31
C SER A 365 7.81 -4.86 -27.96
N CYS A 366 7.26 -6.07 -27.87
CA CYS A 366 7.81 -7.25 -28.52
C CYS A 366 6.70 -7.94 -29.32
N LYS A 367 6.90 -8.03 -30.63
CA LYS A 367 5.97 -8.65 -31.57
C LYS A 367 6.37 -10.08 -31.87
N ILE A 368 5.39 -10.94 -32.14
CA ILE A 368 5.59 -12.29 -32.68
C ILE A 368 4.77 -12.42 -33.97
N GLY A 369 5.45 -12.69 -35.09
CA GLY A 369 4.81 -12.79 -36.40
C GLY A 369 4.03 -11.53 -36.79
N GLY A 370 4.52 -10.36 -36.36
CA GLY A 370 3.88 -9.04 -36.57
C GLY A 370 2.75 -8.69 -35.60
N ARG A 371 2.34 -9.60 -34.71
CA ARG A 371 1.26 -9.36 -33.72
C ARG A 371 1.78 -8.60 -32.51
N GLU A 372 0.99 -7.65 -32.01
CA GLU A 372 1.37 -6.77 -30.90
C GLU A 372 1.47 -7.50 -29.56
N CYS A 373 2.37 -7.02 -28.71
CA CYS A 373 2.40 -7.37 -27.30
C CYS A 373 1.11 -6.90 -26.61
N ARG A 374 0.55 -7.70 -25.69
CA ARG A 374 -0.62 -7.28 -24.88
C ARG A 374 -0.26 -6.17 -23.90
N GLU A 375 0.89 -6.30 -23.24
CA GLU A 375 1.37 -5.33 -22.23
C GLU A 375 2.76 -4.82 -22.63
N PRO A 376 2.85 -3.78 -23.48
CA PRO A 376 4.11 -3.08 -23.72
C PRO A 376 4.67 -2.50 -22.42
N LEU A 377 5.98 -2.58 -22.26
CA LEU A 377 6.69 -2.07 -21.08
C LEU A 377 6.97 -0.57 -21.26
N THR A 378 6.54 0.25 -20.31
CA THR A 378 6.88 1.69 -20.27
C THR A 378 8.00 1.93 -19.26
N LEU A 379 8.99 2.73 -19.66
CA LEU A 379 10.18 3.05 -18.86
C LEU A 379 10.44 4.55 -18.89
N GLU A 380 10.83 5.10 -17.74
CA GLU A 380 11.30 6.48 -17.65
C GLU A 380 12.82 6.48 -17.47
N ILE A 381 13.53 7.13 -18.39
CA ILE A 381 14.98 7.29 -18.35
C ILE A 381 15.28 8.72 -17.91
N LEU A 382 15.87 8.87 -16.73
CA LEU A 382 16.27 10.16 -16.18
C LEU A 382 17.77 10.36 -16.34
N GLN A 383 18.16 11.57 -16.78
CA GLN A 383 19.55 11.99 -16.68
C GLN A 383 19.85 12.38 -15.22
N PRO A 384 20.86 11.78 -14.57
CA PRO A 384 21.26 12.20 -13.24
C PRO A 384 21.78 13.64 -13.25
N GLU A 385 21.41 14.44 -12.25
CA GLU A 385 21.77 15.86 -12.15
C GLU A 385 22.18 16.24 -10.72
N VAL A 386 23.18 17.13 -10.60
CA VAL A 386 23.56 17.79 -9.35
C VAL A 386 23.03 19.22 -9.33
N ILE A 387 22.50 19.63 -8.17
CA ILE A 387 22.03 20.99 -7.89
C ILE A 387 23.14 21.70 -7.12
N VAL A 388 23.99 22.42 -7.85
CA VAL A 388 25.29 22.94 -7.39
C VAL A 388 25.19 23.79 -6.12
N ASP A 389 24.20 24.69 -6.04
CA ASP A 389 23.99 25.63 -4.93
C ASP A 389 23.46 24.99 -3.65
N ARG A 390 23.12 23.70 -3.69
CA ARG A 390 22.66 22.92 -2.54
C ARG A 390 23.70 21.95 -2.00
N CYS A 391 24.81 21.78 -2.71
CA CYS A 391 25.98 21.07 -2.23
C CYS A 391 26.72 21.92 -1.19
N LYS A 392 27.34 21.28 -0.19
CA LYS A 392 28.00 21.98 0.93
C LYS A 392 28.94 21.05 1.70
N TRP A 393 29.85 21.66 2.44
CA TRP A 393 30.63 20.97 3.48
C TRP A 393 29.88 20.98 4.80
N ILE A 394 29.82 19.83 5.47
CA ILE A 394 29.18 19.67 6.77
C ILE A 394 30.07 18.88 7.74
N ASP A 395 29.70 18.88 9.03
CA ASP A 395 30.30 17.97 10.01
C ASP A 395 30.00 16.48 9.68
N GLU A 396 30.88 15.58 10.12
CA GLU A 396 30.69 14.15 9.93
C GLU A 396 29.69 13.60 10.96
N ASP A 397 28.43 13.99 10.84
CA ASP A 397 27.34 13.48 11.67
C ASP A 397 26.15 12.95 10.87
N HIS A 398 26.18 13.16 9.55
CA HIS A 398 25.19 12.74 8.57
C HIS A 398 23.76 13.23 8.87
N LYS A 399 23.57 14.19 9.78
CA LYS A 399 22.27 14.50 10.41
C LYS A 399 22.01 15.97 10.74
N SER A 400 22.99 16.73 11.23
CA SER A 400 22.73 18.11 11.72
C SER A 400 22.55 19.12 10.60
N GLY A 401 23.18 18.88 9.45
CA GLY A 401 23.26 19.86 8.38
C GLY A 401 24.08 21.10 8.75
N ASN A 402 24.91 21.02 9.80
CA ASN A 402 25.82 22.08 10.22
C ASN A 402 26.81 22.36 9.10
N ILE A 403 26.71 23.54 8.48
CA ILE A 403 27.63 23.95 7.42
C ILE A 403 28.97 24.31 8.07
N ILE A 404 30.04 23.67 7.63
CA ILE A 404 31.40 24.03 8.01
C ILE A 404 32.07 24.79 6.86
N THR A 405 32.85 25.82 7.20
CA THR A 405 33.58 26.64 6.24
C THR A 405 35.09 26.60 6.46
N GLU A 406 35.52 26.08 7.61
CA GLU A 406 36.92 25.92 7.99
C GLU A 406 37.13 24.53 8.63
N ALA A 407 38.26 23.88 8.35
CA ALA A 407 38.67 22.62 8.96
C ALA A 407 40.19 22.56 9.21
N GLY A 408 40.59 21.74 10.19
CA GLY A 408 42.00 21.53 10.54
C GLY A 408 42.46 20.08 10.37
N ILE A 409 43.75 19.85 10.59
CA ILE A 409 44.36 18.51 10.53
C ILE A 409 43.68 17.55 11.51
N LYS A 410 43.52 16.29 11.09
CA LYS A 410 42.84 15.17 11.76
C LYS A 410 41.33 15.34 11.94
N GLN A 411 40.74 16.46 11.49
CA GLN A 411 39.30 16.68 11.60
C GLN A 411 38.54 15.85 10.56
N LYS A 412 37.42 15.25 10.97
CA LYS A 412 36.49 14.57 10.08
C LYS A 412 35.40 15.52 9.62
N VAL A 413 35.20 15.58 8.31
CA VAL A 413 34.28 16.45 7.59
C VAL A 413 33.48 15.63 6.58
N CYS A 414 32.45 16.22 5.98
CA CYS A 414 31.69 15.55 4.94
C CYS A 414 31.32 16.50 3.80
N ALA A 415 31.55 16.06 2.56
CA ALA A 415 31.03 16.71 1.36
C ALA A 415 29.61 16.20 1.10
N PHE A 416 28.61 17.07 1.23
CA PHE A 416 27.23 16.76 0.90
C PHE A 416 26.95 17.12 -0.56
N VAL A 417 26.59 16.10 -1.34
CA VAL A 417 26.16 16.24 -2.74
C VAL A 417 24.64 16.18 -2.79
N HIS A 418 24.00 17.19 -3.37
CA HIS A 418 22.55 17.22 -3.56
C HIS A 418 22.21 17.21 -5.05
N GLY A 419 21.19 16.44 -5.43
CA GLY A 419 20.85 16.27 -6.84
C GLY A 419 19.57 15.48 -7.06
N ASN A 420 19.34 15.03 -8.29
CA ASN A 420 18.22 14.20 -8.70
C ASN A 420 18.71 13.01 -9.53
N GLY A 421 18.14 11.83 -9.27
CA GLY A 421 18.44 10.61 -10.02
C GLY A 421 19.84 10.06 -9.78
N LEU A 422 20.46 10.39 -8.65
CA LEU A 422 21.81 9.96 -8.29
C LEU A 422 21.86 8.54 -7.70
N ASP A 423 20.73 7.83 -7.59
CA ASP A 423 20.68 6.45 -7.08
C ASP A 423 21.35 5.46 -8.03
N ASN A 424 21.85 4.32 -7.54
CA ASN A 424 22.40 3.22 -8.37
C ASN A 424 23.36 3.67 -9.49
N GLU A 425 24.17 4.70 -9.22
CA GLU A 425 25.20 5.26 -10.08
C GLU A 425 26.57 4.88 -9.52
N ASN A 426 27.52 4.55 -10.40
CA ASN A 426 28.91 4.39 -10.02
C ASN A 426 29.60 5.75 -10.15
N LEU A 427 29.92 6.37 -9.01
CA LEU A 427 30.41 7.75 -8.95
C LEU A 427 31.79 7.80 -8.30
N THR A 428 32.62 8.72 -8.79
CA THR A 428 33.86 9.15 -8.15
C THR A 428 33.66 10.56 -7.64
N VAL A 429 33.81 10.78 -6.34
CA VAL A 429 33.91 12.13 -5.76
C VAL A 429 35.38 12.51 -5.71
N THR A 430 35.73 13.64 -6.31
CA THR A 430 37.09 14.17 -6.26
C THR A 430 37.07 15.48 -5.48
N VAL A 431 37.87 15.51 -4.42
CA VAL A 431 38.14 16.70 -3.62
C VAL A 431 39.48 17.25 -4.08
N TYR A 432 39.49 18.54 -4.40
CA TYR A 432 40.66 19.21 -4.95
C TYR A 432 40.79 20.60 -4.37
N ASP A 433 42.03 21.01 -4.16
CA ASP A 433 42.39 22.39 -3.88
C ASP A 433 42.38 23.16 -5.21
N ASP A 434 41.74 24.33 -5.24
CA ASP A 434 41.71 25.20 -6.43
C ASP A 434 41.75 26.66 -6.01
N ASP A 435 42.96 27.08 -5.64
CA ASP A 435 43.31 28.41 -5.19
C ASP A 435 44.06 29.20 -6.29
N SER A 436 44.72 30.30 -5.91
CA SER A 436 45.50 31.12 -6.86
C SER A 436 46.74 30.42 -7.45
N ALA A 437 47.22 29.32 -6.86
CA ALA A 437 48.36 28.54 -7.32
C ALA A 437 47.97 27.45 -8.33
N GLY A 438 46.69 27.11 -8.39
CA GLY A 438 46.09 26.23 -9.37
C GLY A 438 45.51 24.97 -8.76
N ARG A 439 44.91 24.14 -9.62
CA ARG A 439 44.16 22.97 -9.18
C ARG A 439 45.04 21.77 -8.82
N THR A 440 44.85 21.21 -7.62
CA THR A 440 45.50 19.97 -7.17
C THR A 440 44.48 19.02 -6.52
N ASP A 441 44.33 17.81 -7.04
CA ASP A 441 43.45 16.80 -6.45
C ASP A 441 44.07 16.24 -5.14
N VAL A 442 43.35 16.35 -4.02
CA VAL A 442 43.85 15.98 -2.69
C VAL A 442 43.29 14.65 -2.20
N TYR A 443 42.05 14.33 -2.56
CA TYR A 443 41.37 13.09 -2.18
C TYR A 443 40.39 12.66 -3.26
N SER A 444 40.24 11.36 -3.47
CA SER A 444 39.28 10.81 -4.40
C SER A 444 38.76 9.48 -3.88
N CYS A 445 37.47 9.23 -4.08
CA CYS A 445 36.84 7.98 -3.70
C CYS A 445 35.78 7.57 -4.72
N THR A 446 35.73 6.27 -4.99
CA THR A 446 34.77 5.68 -5.92
C THR A 446 33.82 4.77 -5.15
N PHE A 447 32.53 4.91 -5.41
CA PHE A 447 31.49 4.10 -4.77
C PHE A 447 30.25 4.00 -5.66
N THR A 448 29.39 3.04 -5.36
CA THR A 448 28.09 2.90 -6.02
C THR A 448 27.00 3.37 -5.08
N THR A 449 26.17 4.30 -5.55
CA THR A 449 24.99 4.76 -4.82
C THR A 449 23.87 3.73 -4.87
N ASP A 450 22.85 3.89 -4.04
CA ASP A 450 21.65 3.06 -4.00
C ASP A 450 20.38 3.95 -4.02
N GLU A 451 19.20 3.35 -3.89
CA GLU A 451 17.93 4.09 -3.93
C GLU A 451 17.79 5.20 -2.86
N SER A 452 18.47 5.07 -1.71
CA SER A 452 18.44 6.10 -0.66
C SER A 452 19.14 7.40 -1.08
N HIS A 453 20.03 7.31 -2.08
CA HIS A 453 20.85 8.42 -2.55
C HIS A 453 20.22 9.19 -3.72
N LYS A 454 18.97 8.89 -4.10
CA LYS A 454 18.28 9.49 -5.25
C LYS A 454 18.33 11.02 -5.26
N THR A 455 18.26 11.64 -4.08
CA THR A 455 18.26 13.11 -3.92
C THR A 455 19.59 13.69 -3.44
N GLY A 456 20.60 12.85 -3.21
CA GLY A 456 21.89 13.27 -2.67
C GLY A 456 22.52 12.27 -1.72
N PHE A 457 23.78 12.49 -1.37
CA PHE A 457 24.57 11.62 -0.51
C PHE A 457 25.64 12.40 0.26
N TYR A 458 26.19 11.75 1.29
CA TYR A 458 27.22 12.28 2.17
C TYR A 458 28.53 11.56 1.92
N MET A 459 29.59 12.29 1.58
CA MET A 459 30.93 11.72 1.41
C MET A 459 31.84 12.11 2.58
N PRO A 460 32.14 11.22 3.53
CA PRO A 460 33.04 11.52 4.63
C PRO A 460 34.49 11.69 4.14
N LEU A 461 35.22 12.62 4.75
CA LEU A 461 36.62 12.93 4.49
C LEU A 461 37.31 13.27 5.82
N THR A 462 38.48 12.68 6.06
CA THR A 462 39.37 13.11 7.15
C THR A 462 40.47 13.99 6.56
N ILE A 463 40.71 15.17 7.14
CA ILE A 463 41.83 16.04 6.74
C ILE A 463 43.13 15.45 7.29
N THR A 464 43.74 14.52 6.57
CA THR A 464 44.98 13.85 6.97
C THR A 464 46.22 14.69 6.68
N GLN A 465 47.38 14.29 7.22
CA GLN A 465 48.66 14.91 6.87
C GLN A 465 48.94 14.83 5.36
N ASP A 466 48.56 13.74 4.70
CA ASP A 466 48.69 13.59 3.24
C ASP A 466 47.87 14.63 2.45
N VAL A 467 46.64 14.94 2.89
CA VAL A 467 45.84 16.03 2.31
C VAL A 467 46.57 17.37 2.45
N ILE A 468 47.12 17.65 3.64
CA ILE A 468 47.90 18.87 3.89
C ILE A 468 49.16 18.94 3.01
N ASP A 469 49.91 17.84 2.90
CA ASP A 469 51.15 17.81 2.13
C ASP A 469 50.89 18.02 0.63
N LYS A 470 49.77 17.51 0.12
CA LYS A 470 49.33 17.75 -1.27
C LYS A 470 48.96 19.20 -1.53
N ILE A 471 48.25 19.86 -0.60
CA ILE A 471 47.98 21.31 -0.66
C ILE A 471 49.31 22.08 -0.70
N LYS A 472 50.24 21.77 0.21
CA LYS A 472 51.54 22.47 0.30
C LYS A 472 52.41 22.35 -0.94
N LYS A 473 52.40 21.18 -1.59
CA LYS A 473 53.19 20.92 -2.80
C LYS A 473 52.79 21.81 -3.98
N ALA A 474 51.58 22.38 -3.97
CA ALA A 474 51.04 23.22 -5.03
C ALA A 474 51.48 24.70 -4.95
N GLY A 475 52.03 25.18 -3.83
CA GLY A 475 52.68 26.50 -3.75
C GLY A 475 52.34 27.41 -2.56
N PHE A 476 51.61 26.96 -1.53
CA PHE A 476 51.31 27.78 -0.34
C PHE A 476 51.47 27.00 0.98
N SER A 477 51.90 27.67 2.06
CA SER A 477 52.27 27.03 3.35
C SER A 477 51.21 27.08 4.46
N ASP A 478 50.18 27.94 4.34
CA ASP A 478 49.40 28.39 5.51
C ASP A 478 47.89 28.02 5.46
N TYR A 479 47.27 27.91 4.28
CA TYR A 479 45.89 27.44 4.09
C TYR A 479 45.63 26.91 2.66
N GLY A 480 44.54 26.17 2.44
CA GLY A 480 44.05 25.73 1.11
C GLY A 480 42.52 25.80 1.00
N ASP A 481 42.01 25.92 -0.22
CA ASP A 481 40.58 26.10 -0.53
C ASP A 481 40.04 24.85 -1.26
N LEU A 482 39.47 23.92 -0.48
CA LEU A 482 38.99 22.65 -1.01
C LEU A 482 37.61 22.77 -1.64
N TYR A 483 37.52 22.38 -2.90
CA TYR A 483 36.29 22.14 -3.64
C TYR A 483 36.09 20.63 -3.84
N PHE A 484 34.88 20.25 -4.24
CA PHE A 484 34.61 18.89 -4.69
C PHE A 484 33.74 18.88 -5.94
N ASN A 485 33.89 17.83 -6.73
CA ASN A 485 33.04 17.52 -7.87
C ASN A 485 32.79 16.01 -7.96
N ILE A 486 31.93 15.60 -8.89
CA ILE A 486 31.64 14.19 -9.11
C ILE A 486 31.78 13.81 -10.58
N ILE A 487 32.32 12.62 -10.81
CA ILE A 487 32.49 12.02 -12.13
C ILE A 487 31.77 10.68 -12.14
N ARG A 488 31.08 10.39 -13.24
CA ARG A 488 30.41 9.11 -13.44
C ARG A 488 31.37 8.10 -14.04
N ASN A 489 31.39 6.89 -13.50
CA ASN A 489 32.20 5.79 -14.01
C ASN A 489 31.34 4.83 -14.85
N GLY A 490 31.92 4.27 -15.90
CA GLY A 490 31.29 3.22 -16.71
C GLY A 490 30.24 3.69 -17.72
N SER A 491 30.10 5.00 -17.94
CA SER A 491 29.24 5.60 -18.97
C SER A 491 29.91 6.87 -19.51
N ASP A 492 29.94 7.03 -20.84
CA ASP A 492 30.44 8.25 -21.50
C ASP A 492 29.48 9.44 -21.34
N LEU A 493 28.24 9.18 -20.91
CA LEU A 493 27.25 10.23 -20.62
C LEU A 493 27.36 10.69 -19.16
N PRO A 494 27.70 11.98 -18.92
CA PRO A 494 28.00 12.49 -17.58
C PRO A 494 26.74 12.78 -16.76
N VAL A 495 26.95 12.87 -15.44
CA VAL A 495 25.98 13.51 -14.53
C VAL A 495 25.93 15.00 -14.85
N LYS A 496 24.73 15.52 -15.08
CA LYS A 496 24.52 16.94 -15.38
C LYS A 496 24.99 17.80 -14.20
N ASN A 497 25.83 18.79 -14.48
CA ASN A 497 26.52 19.65 -13.51
C ASN A 497 27.50 18.94 -12.56
N GLY A 498 27.75 17.64 -12.71
CA GLY A 498 28.64 16.90 -11.81
C GLY A 498 30.10 17.38 -11.85
N ASP A 499 30.53 17.91 -13.00
CA ASP A 499 31.88 18.44 -13.25
C ASP A 499 32.16 19.80 -12.58
N LYS A 500 31.11 20.50 -12.13
CA LYS A 500 31.21 21.87 -11.57
C LYS A 500 31.79 21.88 -10.15
N LYS A 501 32.20 23.06 -9.67
CA LYS A 501 32.50 23.30 -8.25
C LYS A 501 31.21 23.18 -7.46
N LEU A 502 31.08 22.11 -6.67
CA LEU A 502 29.85 21.80 -5.95
C LEU A 502 29.84 22.50 -4.59
N GLY A 503 29.04 23.55 -4.46
CA GLY A 503 28.97 24.37 -3.24
C GLY A 503 30.16 25.33 -3.08
N GLU A 504 30.20 25.97 -1.92
CA GLU A 504 31.32 26.82 -1.48
C GLU A 504 32.52 25.97 -1.05
N TYR A 505 33.71 26.55 -1.07
CA TYR A 505 34.94 25.88 -0.65
C TYR A 505 35.03 25.69 0.87
N LEU A 506 35.76 24.64 1.28
CA LEU A 506 36.19 24.42 2.66
C LEU A 506 37.62 24.94 2.80
N LYS A 507 37.81 25.95 3.66
CA LYS A 507 39.16 26.44 3.97
C LYS A 507 39.85 25.49 4.94
N VAL A 508 40.98 24.92 4.55
CA VAL A 508 41.83 24.11 5.42
C VAL A 508 42.98 24.95 5.94
N THR A 509 43.17 25.02 7.25
CA THR A 509 44.22 25.82 7.91
C THR A 509 45.03 24.96 8.89
N LEU A 510 46.25 25.39 9.22
CA LEU A 510 47.10 24.76 10.24
C LEU A 510 47.11 25.49 11.59
N GLU A 511 46.49 26.67 11.67
CA GLU A 511 46.47 27.45 12.90
C GLU A 511 45.44 26.88 13.91
N PRO A 512 45.85 26.57 15.16
CA PRO A 512 44.92 26.25 16.23
C PRO A 512 43.99 27.41 16.53
N LYS A 513 42.68 27.15 16.51
CA LYS A 513 41.65 28.18 16.73
C LYS A 513 40.47 27.60 17.47
N ILE A 514 40.00 28.32 18.49
CA ILE A 514 38.73 28.03 19.14
C ILE A 514 37.62 28.70 18.33
N VAL A 515 36.68 27.90 17.85
CA VAL A 515 35.57 28.38 17.03
C VAL A 515 34.42 28.83 17.92
N ASP A 516 34.11 28.07 18.97
CA ASP A 516 33.04 28.40 19.92
C ASP A 516 33.25 27.70 21.28
N ALA A 517 32.75 28.27 22.36
CA ALA A 517 32.64 27.63 23.66
C ALA A 517 31.43 28.17 24.44
N TYR A 518 30.58 27.27 24.93
CA TYR A 518 29.29 27.64 25.51
C TYR A 518 28.73 26.55 26.42
N PHE A 519 27.77 26.91 27.27
CA PHE A 519 27.02 25.94 28.06
C PHE A 519 25.79 25.43 27.30
N CYS A 520 25.42 24.17 27.48
CA CYS A 520 24.32 23.51 26.78
C CYS A 520 23.70 22.39 27.63
N ASP A 521 22.65 21.77 27.10
CA ASP A 521 22.12 20.52 27.60
C ASP A 521 23.01 19.32 27.23
N ALA A 522 22.70 18.13 27.77
CA ALA A 522 23.51 16.92 27.61
C ALA A 522 23.72 16.49 26.15
N ASN A 523 22.78 16.84 25.27
CA ASN A 523 22.77 16.44 23.87
C ASN A 523 23.16 17.57 22.91
N ASP A 524 23.56 18.74 23.43
CA ASP A 524 23.84 19.95 22.65
C ASP A 524 22.71 20.31 21.66
N THR A 525 21.46 20.13 22.11
CA THR A 525 20.28 20.54 21.34
C THR A 525 19.94 22.01 21.56
N GLN A 526 20.36 22.57 22.69
CA GLN A 526 20.16 23.97 23.02
C GLN A 526 21.32 24.54 23.84
N LYS A 527 21.76 25.76 23.48
CA LYS A 527 22.65 26.55 24.34
C LYS A 527 21.89 27.05 25.55
N LEU A 528 22.46 26.84 26.74
CA LEU A 528 21.88 27.20 28.03
C LEU A 528 22.64 28.37 28.63
N PHE A 529 21.94 29.50 28.80
CA PHE A 529 22.50 30.68 29.46
C PHE A 529 22.19 30.72 30.96
N SER A 530 21.32 29.83 31.44
CA SER A 530 20.98 29.73 32.85
C SER A 530 20.56 28.31 33.21
N SER A 531 20.83 27.89 34.44
CA SER A 531 20.37 26.61 34.99
C SER A 531 20.09 26.74 36.49
N SER A 532 19.08 26.03 37.00
CA SER A 532 18.96 25.83 38.45
C SER A 532 20.13 24.97 38.95
N LEU A 533 20.49 25.13 40.21
CA LEU A 533 21.52 24.28 40.85
C LEU A 533 21.13 22.80 40.97
N ASP A 534 19.83 22.49 40.86
CA ASP A 534 19.31 21.11 40.84
C ASP A 534 19.16 20.57 39.40
N GLY A 535 19.51 21.37 38.39
CA GLY A 535 19.41 21.03 36.97
C GLY A 535 20.61 20.25 36.44
N ALA A 536 20.65 20.07 35.12
CA ALA A 536 21.79 19.52 34.40
C ALA A 536 22.38 20.57 33.47
N LEU A 537 23.69 20.73 33.51
CA LEU A 537 24.43 21.70 32.68
C LEU A 537 25.69 21.06 32.14
N TYR A 538 25.96 21.28 30.86
CA TYR A 538 27.15 20.80 30.16
C TYR A 538 27.89 21.98 29.56
N PHE A 539 29.19 21.82 29.34
CA PHE A 539 30.04 22.82 28.70
C PHE A 539 30.64 22.23 27.43
N LYS A 540 30.38 22.88 26.29
CA LYS A 540 30.86 22.50 24.98
C LYS A 540 31.94 23.46 24.48
N ILE A 541 32.97 22.91 23.85
CA ILE A 541 34.00 23.64 23.12
C ILE A 541 34.09 23.05 21.71
N TYR A 542 34.17 23.90 20.70
CA TYR A 542 34.47 23.54 19.32
C TYR A 542 35.75 24.25 18.86
N ALA A 543 36.70 23.51 18.31
CA ALA A 543 38.00 24.02 17.88
C ALA A 543 38.54 23.29 16.65
N ILE A 544 39.34 23.99 15.86
CA ILE A 544 40.08 23.44 14.71
C ILE A 544 41.57 23.31 15.07
N ASN A 545 42.24 22.32 14.47
CA ASN A 545 43.66 21.96 14.74
C ASN A 545 43.99 21.60 16.19
N LEU A 546 42.99 21.16 16.96
CA LEU A 546 43.18 20.66 18.33
C LEU A 546 42.68 19.21 18.53
N VAL A 547 42.29 18.51 17.47
CA VAL A 547 41.83 17.11 17.54
C VAL A 547 42.86 16.23 18.25
N GLY A 548 42.41 15.48 19.26
CA GLY A 548 43.24 14.63 20.11
C GLY A 548 44.01 15.36 21.22
N ARG A 549 44.01 16.71 21.23
CA ARG A 549 44.62 17.49 22.32
C ARG A 549 43.79 17.36 23.59
N LYS A 550 44.46 17.07 24.70
CA LYS A 550 43.84 17.10 26.02
C LYS A 550 43.76 18.54 26.53
N ILE A 551 42.70 18.84 27.27
CA ILE A 551 42.49 20.11 27.92
C ILE A 551 42.05 19.91 29.37
N GLU A 552 42.29 20.93 30.19
CA GLU A 552 41.73 21.08 31.52
C GLU A 552 40.81 22.31 31.54
N ILE A 553 39.56 22.11 31.92
CA ILE A 553 38.51 23.11 31.99
C ILE A 553 38.29 23.41 33.47
N THR A 554 38.61 24.62 33.89
CA THR A 554 38.39 25.08 35.26
C THR A 554 37.20 26.03 35.28
N PHE A 555 36.16 25.64 36.01
CA PHE A 555 34.97 26.42 36.25
C PHE A 555 35.17 27.31 37.47
N ILE A 556 34.97 28.61 37.29
CA ILE A 556 35.17 29.65 38.29
C ILE A 556 33.88 30.45 38.46
N THR A 557 33.58 30.87 39.69
CA THR A 557 32.44 31.76 39.96
C THR A 557 32.91 33.18 40.19
N GLU A 558 32.29 34.10 39.45
CA GLU A 558 32.61 35.52 39.46
C GLU A 558 32.03 36.23 40.70
N SER A 559 32.81 37.15 41.31
CA SER A 559 32.41 37.87 42.53
C SER A 559 31.73 39.24 42.31
N ASP A 560 32.03 39.99 41.24
CA ASP A 560 31.23 41.11 40.70
C ASP A 560 31.92 41.68 39.42
N ALA A 561 31.19 41.74 38.30
CA ALA A 561 31.74 41.80 36.93
C ALA A 561 31.85 43.20 36.29
N TYR A 562 33.06 43.66 35.91
CA TYR A 562 33.26 44.79 34.97
C TYR A 562 34.56 44.65 34.12
N TRP A 563 34.78 43.50 33.47
CA TRP A 563 35.91 43.34 32.54
C TRP A 563 35.48 42.68 31.22
N THR A 564 35.75 43.33 30.09
CA THR A 564 35.74 42.71 28.75
C THR A 564 37.17 42.76 28.22
N TRP A 565 37.84 41.63 28.06
CA TRP A 565 39.20 41.59 27.52
C TRP A 565 39.16 41.18 26.05
N ASP A 566 39.90 41.88 25.18
CA ASP A 566 39.90 41.67 23.72
C ASP A 566 40.45 40.30 23.25
N ASP A 567 40.80 39.41 24.18
CA ASP A 567 41.47 38.12 23.95
C ASP A 567 40.59 36.90 24.29
N GLU A 568 39.28 37.08 24.51
CA GLU A 568 38.34 35.97 24.70
C GLU A 568 38.38 34.99 23.51
N MET A 569 38.34 33.68 23.79
CA MET A 569 38.49 32.58 22.80
C MET A 569 39.80 32.57 21.98
N LYS A 570 40.76 33.46 22.24
CA LYS A 570 42.08 33.39 21.61
C LYS A 570 43.02 32.50 22.43
N ILE A 571 43.76 31.64 21.75
CA ILE A 571 44.79 30.79 22.37
C ILE A 571 45.98 31.69 22.76
N LYS A 572 46.31 31.74 24.05
CA LYS A 572 47.37 32.59 24.62
C LYS A 572 48.18 31.81 25.66
N ASP A 573 49.21 32.45 26.21
CA ASP A 573 49.98 31.91 27.33
C ASP A 573 49.10 31.65 28.57
N TRP A 574 49.22 30.44 29.13
CA TRP A 574 48.42 29.96 30.25
C TRP A 574 48.72 30.72 31.54
N LYS A 575 49.98 31.11 31.79
CA LYS A 575 50.34 31.87 33.00
C LYS A 575 49.65 33.24 32.98
N GLY A 576 49.62 33.89 31.82
CA GLY A 576 48.87 35.13 31.61
C GLY A 576 47.37 34.98 31.83
N ILE A 577 46.76 33.86 31.42
CA ILE A 577 45.34 33.58 31.65
C ILE A 577 45.06 33.27 33.12
N LYS A 578 45.88 32.42 33.75
CA LYS A 578 45.70 32.03 35.15
C LYS A 578 45.79 33.24 36.09
N ASN A 579 46.75 34.13 35.87
CA ASN A 579 46.91 35.35 36.66
C ASN A 579 45.70 36.28 36.55
N LYS A 580 45.00 36.30 35.41
CA LYS A 580 43.78 37.11 35.22
C LYS A 580 42.62 36.68 36.12
N PHE A 581 42.61 35.42 36.55
CA PHE A 581 41.55 34.84 37.38
C PHE A 581 42.08 34.41 38.76
N GLU A 582 43.20 34.98 39.22
CA GLU A 582 43.85 34.58 40.48
C GLU A 582 42.99 34.87 41.73
N ASP A 583 42.18 35.93 41.67
CA ASP A 583 41.24 36.33 42.73
C ASP A 583 39.89 35.58 42.65
N GLU A 584 39.65 34.81 41.59
CA GLU A 584 38.37 34.13 41.38
C GLU A 584 38.31 32.76 42.05
N LYS A 585 37.12 32.42 42.55
CA LYS A 585 36.93 31.14 43.25
C LYS A 585 36.72 30.00 42.26
N ILE A 586 37.70 29.10 42.20
CA ILE A 586 37.60 27.80 41.51
C ILE A 586 36.53 26.94 42.18
N ARG A 587 35.59 26.44 41.38
CA ARG A 587 34.48 25.58 41.83
C ARG A 587 34.63 24.14 41.39
N ASP A 588 35.01 23.93 40.14
CA ASP A 588 35.16 22.59 39.58
C ASP A 588 36.23 22.58 38.50
N THR A 589 36.87 21.44 38.32
CA THR A 589 37.86 21.23 37.27
C THR A 589 37.55 19.92 36.58
N LYS A 590 37.48 19.95 35.26
CA LYS A 590 37.25 18.80 34.39
C LYS A 590 38.38 18.69 33.38
N THR A 591 38.59 17.49 32.87
CA THR A 591 39.47 17.28 31.72
C THR A 591 38.62 16.80 30.54
N GLY A 592 39.10 17.10 29.33
CA GLY A 592 38.47 16.66 28.10
C GLY A 592 39.52 16.46 27.02
N THR A 593 39.16 15.74 25.96
CA THR A 593 39.99 15.56 24.78
C THR A 593 39.16 15.91 23.57
N PHE A 594 39.66 16.76 22.69
CA PHE A 594 38.95 17.09 21.44
C PHE A 594 38.77 15.82 20.62
N ASN A 595 37.52 15.49 20.32
CA ASN A 595 37.18 14.36 19.46
C ASN A 595 37.54 14.65 17.99
N GLU A 596 37.26 13.69 17.11
CA GLU A 596 37.57 13.79 15.67
C GLU A 596 36.77 14.89 14.93
N LYS A 597 35.71 15.43 15.56
CA LYS A 597 35.00 16.61 15.06
C LYS A 597 35.65 17.91 15.51
N GLY A 598 36.60 17.88 16.44
CA GLY A 598 37.15 19.08 17.08
C GLY A 598 36.30 19.57 18.26
N GLU A 599 35.51 18.69 18.89
CA GLU A 599 34.60 19.05 19.98
C GLU A 599 35.01 18.44 21.32
N VAL A 600 34.73 19.15 22.41
CA VAL A 600 34.72 18.63 23.79
C VAL A 600 33.37 18.95 24.41
N LEU A 601 32.74 17.98 25.06
CA LEU A 601 31.51 18.16 25.84
C LEU A 601 31.70 17.52 27.22
N VAL A 602 31.62 18.32 28.28
CA VAL A 602 31.80 17.84 29.66
C VAL A 602 30.63 18.25 30.56
N PRO A 603 30.16 17.39 31.49
CA PRO A 603 29.17 17.78 32.48
C PRO A 603 29.79 18.72 33.52
N VAL A 604 29.02 19.74 33.90
CA VAL A 604 29.39 20.70 34.95
C VAL A 604 28.86 20.19 36.30
N ASP A 605 29.72 20.06 37.32
CA ASP A 605 29.28 19.61 38.64
C ASP A 605 28.66 20.76 39.44
N LEU A 606 27.34 20.93 39.30
CA LEU A 606 26.60 22.00 39.96
C LEU A 606 26.62 21.91 41.50
N SER A 607 26.89 20.73 42.07
CA SER A 607 26.96 20.55 43.53
C SER A 607 28.14 21.33 44.15
N LYS A 608 29.19 21.59 43.38
CA LYS A 608 30.40 22.32 43.83
C LYS A 608 30.27 23.85 43.71
N MET A 609 29.18 24.33 43.13
CA MET A 609 28.99 25.76 42.82
C MET A 609 28.58 26.58 44.05
N GLY A 610 28.22 25.94 45.16
CA GLY A 610 27.75 26.57 46.39
C GLY A 610 26.32 27.13 46.27
N LYS A 611 25.72 27.57 47.39
CA LYS A 611 24.35 28.10 47.41
C LYS A 611 24.37 29.63 47.39
N PRO A 612 24.17 30.29 46.23
CA PRO A 612 24.07 31.75 46.18
C PRO A 612 22.77 32.22 46.83
N LYS A 613 22.77 33.45 47.36
CA LYS A 613 21.56 34.10 47.86
C LYS A 613 20.57 34.46 46.73
N ASN A 614 21.10 34.87 45.57
CA ASN A 614 20.31 35.25 44.39
C ASN A 614 20.68 34.41 43.14
N PHE A 615 21.89 34.60 42.62
CA PHE A 615 22.48 33.81 41.53
C PHE A 615 24.01 33.90 41.59
N ILE A 616 24.71 33.03 40.86
CA ILE A 616 26.15 33.12 40.54
C ILE A 616 26.34 33.04 39.03
N ARG A 617 27.37 33.70 38.51
CA ARG A 617 27.80 33.53 37.12
C ARG A 617 28.94 32.52 37.07
N LEU A 618 28.82 31.57 36.16
CA LEU A 618 29.80 30.52 35.94
C LEU A 618 30.60 30.83 34.66
N ASN A 619 31.91 30.95 34.83
CA ASN A 619 32.88 31.09 33.75
C ASN A 619 33.76 29.84 33.65
N ALA A 620 34.43 29.66 32.52
CA ALA A 620 35.35 28.57 32.26
C ALA A 620 36.67 29.09 31.67
N MET A 621 37.77 28.84 32.37
CA MET A 621 39.12 28.96 31.82
C MET A 621 39.63 27.58 31.41
N VAL A 622 40.28 27.51 30.26
CA VAL A 622 40.68 26.25 29.64
C VAL A 622 42.18 26.25 29.41
N LYS A 623 42.88 25.35 30.07
CA LYS A 623 44.29 25.05 29.80
C LYS A 623 44.37 23.99 28.71
N ILE A 624 45.20 24.21 27.72
CA ILE A 624 45.53 23.23 26.68
C ILE A 624 46.82 22.54 27.11
N PHE A 625 46.79 21.22 27.26
CA PHE A 625 48.00 20.48 27.61
C PHE A 625 49.01 20.49 26.47
N GLN A 626 50.29 20.47 26.83
CA GLN A 626 51.39 20.35 25.87
C GLN A 626 51.23 19.09 25.01
N ASP A 627 51.83 19.12 23.82
CA ASP A 627 51.84 17.90 22.99
C ASP A 627 52.77 16.91 23.65
N GLU A 628 52.27 15.71 23.94
CA GLU A 628 53.10 14.63 24.48
C GLU A 628 54.22 14.25 23.47
N ASN A 629 54.11 14.66 22.20
CA ASN A 629 55.08 14.40 21.12
C ASN A 629 55.88 15.63 20.65
N ALA A 630 55.81 16.78 21.32
CA ALA A 630 56.59 17.96 20.91
C ALA A 630 58.05 17.85 21.39
N GLU A 631 59.01 18.03 20.47
CA GLU A 631 60.45 17.93 20.75
C GLU A 631 61.01 19.12 21.57
N GLU A 632 60.25 20.21 21.71
CA GLU A 632 60.64 21.41 22.49
C GLU A 632 59.64 21.71 23.63
N LYS A 633 60.17 22.27 24.74
CA LYS A 633 59.36 22.80 25.85
C LYS A 633 58.55 24.02 25.37
N GLN A 634 57.38 23.77 24.82
CA GLN A 634 56.43 24.82 24.46
C GLN A 634 55.81 25.44 25.72
N GLU A 635 55.65 26.75 25.73
CA GLU A 635 54.89 27.44 26.79
C GLU A 635 53.48 26.87 26.90
N GLU A 636 52.99 26.65 28.13
CA GLU A 636 51.62 26.20 28.35
C GLU A 636 50.64 27.23 27.76
N LYS A 637 49.66 26.77 26.96
CA LYS A 637 48.66 27.64 26.34
C LYS A 637 47.28 27.40 26.94
N GLY A 638 46.39 28.37 26.74
CA GLY A 638 44.99 28.25 27.14
C GLY A 638 44.12 29.30 26.49
N PHE A 639 42.84 29.29 26.85
CA PHE A 639 41.88 30.33 26.53
C PHE A 639 40.83 30.41 27.66
N TYR A 640 39.92 31.38 27.58
CA TYR A 640 38.76 31.48 28.46
C TYR A 640 37.55 31.85 27.62
N MET A 641 36.36 31.41 28.07
CA MET A 641 35.12 31.58 27.31
C MET A 641 34.71 33.04 27.18
N GLN A 642 33.88 33.31 26.17
CA GLN A 642 33.30 34.63 25.97
C GLN A 642 32.43 35.05 27.15
N HIS A 643 32.56 36.32 27.56
CA HIS A 643 31.81 36.88 28.68
C HIS A 643 30.28 36.83 28.46
N ASN A 644 29.82 36.90 27.21
CA ASN A 644 28.39 36.82 26.90
C ASN A 644 27.82 35.39 26.90
N ASN A 645 28.68 34.38 27.00
CA ASN A 645 28.28 32.97 27.01
C ASN A 645 28.28 32.36 28.42
N LEU A 646 28.51 33.15 29.48
CA LEU A 646 28.51 32.70 30.88
C LEU A 646 27.14 32.12 31.28
N ALA A 647 27.15 31.05 32.09
CA ALA A 647 25.92 30.49 32.63
C ALA A 647 25.54 31.15 33.96
N VAL A 648 24.27 31.51 34.11
CA VAL A 648 23.70 32.02 35.36
C VAL A 648 23.08 30.87 36.17
N LEU A 649 23.61 30.59 37.36
CA LEU A 649 23.11 29.55 38.25
C LEU A 649 22.34 30.14 39.43
N TYR A 650 21.18 29.56 39.78
CA TYR A 650 20.30 30.06 40.83
C TYR A 650 19.77 28.94 41.77
N PRO A 651 19.40 29.27 43.03
CA PRO A 651 18.97 28.28 44.01
C PRO A 651 17.52 27.85 43.76
N GLY A 652 17.30 26.57 43.46
CA GLY A 652 15.97 25.99 43.21
C GLY A 652 15.34 26.37 41.85
N ALA A 653 14.10 25.94 41.59
CA ALA A 653 13.40 26.14 40.32
C ALA A 653 12.84 27.57 40.13
N THR A 654 12.94 28.45 41.13
CA THR A 654 12.33 29.79 41.14
C THR A 654 13.38 30.87 41.37
N LEU A 655 13.59 31.71 40.35
CA LEU A 655 14.42 32.91 40.42
C LEU A 655 13.83 33.91 41.45
N PRO A 656 14.62 34.41 42.42
CA PRO A 656 14.12 35.38 43.40
C PRO A 656 13.93 36.77 42.76
N THR A 657 12.71 37.29 42.87
CA THR A 657 12.26 38.65 42.52
C THR A 657 12.55 39.14 41.11
N MET A 658 11.99 38.45 40.12
CA MET A 658 11.35 39.18 39.01
C MET A 658 9.88 39.39 39.36
N ALA A 659 9.35 40.59 39.14
CA ALA A 659 7.91 40.78 39.12
C ALA A 659 7.30 39.71 38.21
N GLU A 660 6.26 39.01 38.67
CA GLU A 660 5.47 38.14 37.81
C GLU A 660 4.99 38.97 36.62
N ASN A 661 5.72 38.92 35.51
CA ASN A 661 5.09 39.11 34.23
C ASN A 661 4.12 37.94 34.11
N LYS A 662 2.84 38.21 34.38
CA LYS A 662 1.70 37.40 33.89
C LYS A 662 1.61 37.46 32.37
N GLY A 663 2.74 37.36 31.70
CA GLY A 663 2.90 37.28 30.26
C GLY A 663 2.86 35.84 29.79
N ALA A 664 1.79 35.11 30.12
CA ALA A 664 1.21 34.29 29.07
C ALA A 664 0.36 35.27 28.25
N VAL A 665 0.98 35.95 27.29
CA VAL A 665 0.20 36.61 26.24
C VAL A 665 -0.48 35.48 25.49
N LYS A 666 -1.74 35.22 25.88
CA LYS A 666 -2.73 34.56 25.04
C LYS A 666 -2.76 35.33 23.73
N VAL A 667 -2.17 34.79 22.68
CA VAL A 667 -2.61 35.16 21.33
C VAL A 667 -3.77 34.22 21.02
N GLY A 668 -4.95 34.59 21.49
CA GLY A 668 -6.18 34.01 20.96
C GLY A 668 -6.31 34.39 19.48
N ARG A 669 -6.89 33.49 18.68
CA ARG A 669 -7.66 33.91 17.51
C ARG A 669 -9.03 33.27 17.63
N GLU A 670 -9.95 34.07 18.14
CA GLU A 670 -11.38 33.92 17.94
C GLU A 670 -11.74 34.35 16.50
N LYS A 671 -12.88 33.84 16.03
CA LYS A 671 -13.44 34.00 14.67
C LYS A 671 -13.65 35.46 14.27
N ILE A 672 -13.42 35.76 13.00
CA ILE A 672 -14.16 36.82 12.28
C ILE A 672 -14.85 36.18 11.07
N GLN A 673 -16.18 36.23 11.07
CA GLN A 673 -17.05 35.93 9.93
C GLN A 673 -17.11 37.12 8.97
N GLY A 674 -17.17 36.83 7.66
CA GLY A 674 -17.97 37.62 6.72
C GLY A 674 -17.26 38.20 5.50
N GLY A 675 -17.41 37.54 4.34
CA GLY A 675 -17.86 38.22 3.11
C GLY A 675 -16.90 38.31 1.91
N GLY A 676 -17.07 37.38 0.94
CA GLY A 676 -17.25 37.73 -0.48
C GLY A 676 -16.05 37.83 -1.43
N ASN A 677 -16.13 37.00 -2.47
CA ASN A 677 -15.55 37.08 -3.84
C ASN A 677 -14.20 36.44 -4.17
N ASN A 678 -14.30 35.46 -5.09
CA ASN A 678 -13.28 34.92 -5.98
C ASN A 678 -12.42 36.01 -6.64
N ASN A 679 -11.11 36.07 -6.31
CA ASN A 679 -10.05 36.35 -7.28
C ASN A 679 -8.66 36.08 -6.67
N CYS A 680 -7.61 35.91 -7.48
CA CYS A 680 -6.22 35.78 -6.97
C CYS A 680 -5.86 37.06 -6.18
N ASP A 681 -6.08 37.07 -4.87
CA ASP A 681 -6.04 38.26 -4.00
C ASP A 681 -4.69 39.01 -4.07
N CYS A 682 -3.60 38.25 -4.23
CA CYS A 682 -2.26 38.81 -4.41
C CYS A 682 -1.99 39.37 -5.81
N LYS A 683 -2.81 39.04 -6.82
CA LYS A 683 -2.69 39.50 -8.22
C LYS A 683 -3.44 40.79 -8.50
N GLU A 684 -4.54 41.06 -7.79
CA GLU A 684 -5.34 42.28 -8.00
C GLU A 684 -5.18 43.31 -6.88
N ASN A 685 -5.19 42.90 -5.61
CA ASN A 685 -5.28 43.83 -4.48
C ASN A 685 -3.92 44.37 -3.99
N TYR A 686 -2.81 43.65 -4.24
CA TYR A 686 -1.48 44.01 -3.71
C TYR A 686 -0.40 44.17 -4.79
N LYS A 687 -0.80 44.20 -6.07
CA LYS A 687 0.12 44.30 -7.22
C LYS A 687 0.92 45.59 -7.26
N ASP A 688 0.30 46.66 -6.79
CA ASP A 688 0.84 48.01 -6.86
C ASP A 688 1.73 48.36 -5.67
N LEU A 689 1.94 47.42 -4.75
CA LEU A 689 2.79 47.63 -3.59
C LEU A 689 4.25 47.81 -4.01
N VAL A 690 4.79 48.99 -3.75
CA VAL A 690 6.21 49.32 -3.94
C VAL A 690 7.07 48.31 -3.18
N TRP A 691 8.14 47.82 -3.81
CA TRP A 691 9.00 46.74 -3.30
C TRP A 691 8.32 45.38 -3.07
N GLY A 692 7.09 45.18 -3.53
CA GLY A 692 6.35 43.94 -3.35
C GLY A 692 7.06 42.70 -3.90
N GLU A 693 7.94 42.85 -4.90
CA GLU A 693 8.78 41.78 -5.48
C GLU A 693 9.78 41.19 -4.47
N LYS A 694 10.20 41.98 -3.46
CA LYS A 694 11.25 41.58 -2.50
C LYS A 694 10.74 40.75 -1.33
N VAL A 695 9.43 40.58 -1.19
CA VAL A 695 8.80 39.95 -0.02
C VAL A 695 7.71 38.95 -0.43
N SER A 696 7.31 38.05 0.47
CA SER A 696 6.30 37.03 0.20
C SER A 696 4.88 37.61 0.11
N CYS A 697 3.93 36.87 -0.46
CA CYS A 697 2.51 37.25 -0.52
C CYS A 697 1.92 37.48 0.89
N ASP A 698 2.27 36.64 1.86
CA ASP A 698 1.81 36.81 3.25
C ASP A 698 2.39 38.05 3.93
N PHE A 699 3.64 38.41 3.60
CA PHE A 699 4.22 39.66 4.04
C PHE A 699 3.43 40.85 3.49
N ARG A 700 3.12 40.85 2.18
CA ARG A 700 2.33 41.92 1.54
C ARG A 700 0.94 42.05 2.13
N LYS A 701 0.22 40.92 2.28
CA LYS A 701 -1.11 40.86 2.92
C LYS A 701 -1.07 41.47 4.31
N LYS A 702 -0.10 41.05 5.13
CA LYS A 702 0.02 41.51 6.51
C LYS A 702 0.38 42.99 6.61
N VAL A 703 1.27 43.50 5.75
CA VAL A 703 1.59 44.94 5.71
C VAL A 703 0.36 45.77 5.33
N VAL A 704 -0.38 45.35 4.31
CA VAL A 704 -1.57 46.07 3.85
C VAL A 704 -2.69 46.02 4.90
N GLN A 705 -2.89 44.86 5.53
CA GLN A 705 -3.80 44.71 6.66
C GLN A 705 -3.44 45.68 7.80
N ILE A 706 -2.18 45.68 8.24
CA ILE A 706 -1.69 46.57 9.31
C ILE A 706 -1.96 48.03 8.95
N CYS A 707 -1.70 48.44 7.71
CA CYS A 707 -1.92 49.81 7.27
C CYS A 707 -3.40 50.19 7.21
N GLY A 708 -4.28 49.26 6.83
CA GLY A 708 -5.73 49.45 6.87
C GLY A 708 -6.25 49.60 8.30
N GLU A 709 -5.75 48.79 9.23
CA GLU A 709 -6.10 48.85 10.65
C GLU A 709 -5.59 50.12 11.34
N LEU A 710 -4.39 50.61 10.98
CA LEU A 710 -3.79 51.79 11.61
C LEU A 710 -4.29 53.12 11.02
N TRP A 711 -4.43 53.21 9.70
CA TRP A 711 -4.64 54.48 8.99
C TRP A 711 -5.86 54.49 8.05
N GLY A 712 -6.68 53.44 8.11
CA GLY A 712 -7.95 53.34 7.43
C GLY A 712 -7.90 52.58 6.09
N GLU A 713 -8.96 51.81 5.84
CA GLU A 713 -9.09 50.96 4.65
C GLU A 713 -8.95 51.71 3.32
N SER A 714 -9.41 52.95 3.23
CA SER A 714 -9.33 53.76 1.99
C SER A 714 -7.90 54.14 1.59
N ARG A 715 -6.96 54.11 2.54
CA ARG A 715 -5.57 54.57 2.36
C ARG A 715 -4.53 53.45 2.51
N LYS A 716 -4.99 52.21 2.72
CA LYS A 716 -4.14 51.07 3.08
C LYS A 716 -2.99 50.81 2.10
N MET A 717 -3.23 50.94 0.79
CA MET A 717 -2.20 50.68 -0.23
C MET A 717 -1.15 51.79 -0.34
N GLU A 718 -1.59 53.04 -0.19
CA GLU A 718 -0.73 54.22 -0.15
C GLU A 718 0.22 54.12 1.05
N MET A 719 -0.34 53.91 2.24
CA MET A 719 0.42 53.77 3.49
C MET A 719 1.30 52.52 3.49
N ALA A 720 0.83 51.39 2.95
CA ALA A 720 1.61 50.17 2.83
C ALA A 720 2.82 50.35 1.90
N SER A 721 2.67 51.05 0.79
CA SER A 721 3.80 51.38 -0.10
C SER A 721 4.80 52.29 0.60
N GLY A 722 4.33 53.25 1.40
CA GLY A 722 5.18 54.06 2.26
C GLY A 722 5.96 53.24 3.27
N LEU A 723 5.29 52.34 3.99
CA LEU A 723 5.93 51.47 4.97
C LEU A 723 6.95 50.51 4.33
N MET A 724 6.66 49.97 3.15
CA MET A 724 7.61 49.15 2.38
C MET A 724 8.85 49.95 1.96
N ALA A 725 8.68 51.20 1.54
CA ALA A 725 9.79 52.08 1.18
C ALA A 725 10.67 52.42 2.38
N VAL A 726 10.07 52.61 3.57
CA VAL A 726 10.81 52.75 4.83
C VAL A 726 11.59 51.48 5.13
N MET A 727 10.95 50.30 5.06
CA MET A 727 11.65 49.04 5.31
C MET A 727 12.82 48.82 4.36
N LYS A 728 12.73 49.25 3.09
CA LYS A 728 13.89 49.19 2.17
C LYS A 728 15.06 50.05 2.64
N VAL A 729 14.79 51.29 3.06
CA VAL A 729 15.84 52.22 3.53
C VAL A 729 16.47 51.67 4.81
N GLU A 730 15.63 51.26 5.74
CA GLU A 730 16.04 50.78 7.06
C GLU A 730 16.76 49.42 7.02
N THR A 731 16.42 48.56 6.06
CA THR A 731 17.04 47.23 5.91
C THR A 731 18.07 47.12 4.79
N ASN A 732 18.42 48.24 4.16
CA ASN A 732 19.25 48.28 2.96
C ASN A 732 18.78 47.28 1.87
N GLY A 733 17.46 47.16 1.70
CA GLY A 733 16.82 46.31 0.69
C GLY A 733 16.73 44.80 1.00
N SER A 734 17.15 44.35 2.18
CA SER A 734 17.07 42.92 2.54
C SER A 734 15.67 42.46 2.97
N PHE A 735 14.85 43.35 3.54
CA PHE A 735 13.55 43.03 4.15
C PHE A 735 13.62 41.93 5.21
N LYS A 736 14.77 41.77 5.88
CA LYS A 736 14.98 40.73 6.89
C LYS A 736 14.82 41.25 8.30
N ALA A 737 14.18 40.46 9.15
CA ALA A 737 13.95 40.77 10.56
C ALA A 737 15.25 40.93 11.37
N HIS A 738 16.35 40.33 10.89
CA HIS A 738 17.65 40.32 11.53
C HIS A 738 18.65 41.32 10.95
N GLN A 739 18.21 42.26 10.11
CA GLN A 739 19.08 43.28 9.58
C GLN A 739 19.49 44.29 10.67
N ILE A 740 20.80 44.44 10.89
CA ILE A 740 21.37 45.30 11.93
C ILE A 740 21.90 46.60 11.33
N MET A 741 21.68 47.72 12.01
CA MET A 741 22.09 49.06 11.58
C MET A 741 23.57 49.11 11.23
N GLY A 742 23.90 49.55 10.01
CA GLY A 742 25.29 49.75 9.56
C GLY A 742 26.13 48.46 9.51
N LYS A 743 25.50 47.30 9.33
CA LYS A 743 26.16 46.00 9.11
C LYS A 743 25.58 45.34 7.84
N PRO A 744 26.38 44.57 7.08
CA PRO A 744 25.83 43.71 6.02
C PRO A 744 24.91 42.65 6.64
N LEU A 745 23.98 42.11 5.83
CA LEU A 745 23.09 41.05 6.28
C LEU A 745 23.91 39.82 6.70
N LYS A 746 23.75 39.39 7.95
CA LYS A 746 24.42 38.23 8.52
C LYS A 746 23.50 37.01 8.50
N ASN A 747 24.08 35.81 8.50
CA ASN A 747 23.31 34.58 8.73
C ASN A 747 22.63 34.67 10.11
N MET A 748 21.32 34.41 10.17
CA MET A 748 20.52 34.51 11.40
C MET A 748 21.09 33.70 12.57
N ASN A 749 21.70 32.55 12.29
CA ASN A 749 22.24 31.65 13.31
C ASN A 749 23.55 32.16 13.93
N THR A 750 24.23 33.09 13.26
CA THR A 750 25.51 33.64 13.73
C THR A 750 25.37 34.98 14.46
N ILE A 751 24.14 35.50 14.58
CA ILE A 751 23.88 36.77 15.27
C ILE A 751 23.89 36.57 16.77
N THR A 752 24.67 37.39 17.46
CA THR A 752 24.77 37.41 18.93
C THR A 752 24.42 38.79 19.49
N LYS A 753 24.37 38.90 20.83
CA LYS A 753 24.13 40.19 21.49
C LYS A 753 25.21 41.23 21.17
N ASP A 754 26.42 40.79 20.82
CA ASP A 754 27.54 41.69 20.51
C ASP A 754 27.39 42.44 19.20
N ASP A 755 26.66 41.85 18.26
CA ASP A 755 26.41 42.48 16.98
C ASP A 755 25.62 43.80 17.10
N PHE A 756 24.93 44.00 18.23
CA PHE A 756 24.20 45.22 18.51
C PHE A 756 25.07 46.31 19.14
N TRP A 757 26.36 46.09 19.41
CA TRP A 757 27.23 47.18 19.87
C TRP A 757 27.59 48.17 18.76
N LEU A 758 27.46 49.46 19.06
CA LEU A 758 27.96 50.58 18.25
C LEU A 758 29.03 51.33 19.04
N VAL A 759 30.29 51.17 18.63
CA VAL A 759 31.44 51.85 19.24
C VAL A 759 31.87 53.01 18.34
N THR A 760 31.90 54.22 18.90
CA THR A 760 32.41 55.43 18.23
C THR A 760 33.62 55.97 18.99
N LYS A 761 34.74 56.22 18.29
CA LYS A 761 35.93 56.85 18.86
C LYS A 761 35.88 58.36 18.72
N ASP A 762 36.03 59.09 19.82
CA ASP A 762 36.19 60.53 19.79
C ASP A 762 37.53 60.89 19.14
N LYS A 763 37.48 61.67 18.04
CA LYS A 763 38.66 61.99 17.23
C LYS A 763 39.66 62.93 17.91
N LYS A 764 39.28 63.63 18.98
CA LYS A 764 40.15 64.58 19.69
C LYS A 764 40.76 64.00 20.96
N THR A 765 40.03 63.11 21.64
CA THR A 765 40.41 62.54 22.95
C THR A 765 40.75 61.05 22.91
N GLY A 766 40.45 60.36 21.81
CA GLY A 766 40.69 58.92 21.64
C GLY A 766 39.75 58.02 22.45
N LYS A 767 38.85 58.58 23.26
CA LYS A 767 37.92 57.81 24.10
C LYS A 767 36.83 57.14 23.28
N GLU A 768 36.57 55.87 23.57
CA GLU A 768 35.48 55.09 22.98
C GLU A 768 34.15 55.37 23.70
N LYS A 769 33.13 55.72 22.92
CA LYS A 769 31.73 55.80 23.38
C LYS A 769 30.98 54.60 22.81
N LYS A 770 30.46 53.73 23.67
CA LYS A 770 29.65 52.55 23.31
C LYS A 770 28.16 52.89 23.40
N THR A 771 27.40 52.51 22.39
CA THR A 771 25.94 52.65 22.28
C THR A 771 25.37 51.40 21.60
N SER A 772 24.06 51.33 21.36
CA SER A 772 23.40 50.16 20.77
C SER A 772 22.88 50.44 19.35
N ARG A 773 23.18 49.56 18.41
CA ARG A 773 22.67 49.53 17.04
C ARG A 773 21.20 49.15 17.01
N ALA A 774 20.46 49.68 16.05
CA ALA A 774 19.11 49.26 15.78
C ALA A 774 19.05 47.92 15.01
N VAL A 775 17.88 47.26 15.00
CA VAL A 775 17.66 45.97 14.30
C VAL A 775 16.24 45.86 13.72
N GLY A 776 16.11 45.15 12.61
CA GLY A 776 14.83 44.71 12.07
C GLY A 776 14.25 45.60 11.00
N LEU A 777 13.01 45.29 10.61
CA LEU A 777 12.32 45.82 9.44
C LEU A 777 12.24 47.36 9.42
N ILE A 778 12.14 47.99 10.59
CA ILE A 778 12.12 49.46 10.74
C ILE A 778 13.24 49.98 11.65
N GLN A 779 14.31 49.19 11.85
CA GLN A 779 15.42 49.52 12.74
C GLN A 779 14.96 49.92 14.16
N PHE A 780 14.45 48.95 14.93
CA PHE A 780 14.05 49.15 16.33
C PHE A 780 15.23 49.63 17.20
N THR A 781 15.18 50.91 17.56
CA THR A 781 16.10 51.55 18.51
C THR A 781 15.73 51.23 19.96
N GLN A 782 16.57 51.62 20.92
CA GLN A 782 16.20 51.52 22.34
C GLN A 782 14.89 52.26 22.65
N ALA A 783 14.80 53.52 22.24
CA ALA A 783 13.61 54.34 22.46
C ALA A 783 12.35 53.74 21.81
N ALA A 784 12.48 53.13 20.63
CA ALA A 784 11.36 52.46 19.98
C ALA A 784 10.84 51.29 20.80
N LEU A 785 11.74 50.45 21.33
CA LEU A 785 11.38 49.31 22.18
C LEU A 785 10.81 49.71 23.54
N GLU A 786 11.27 50.84 24.10
CA GLU A 786 10.66 51.44 25.30
C GLU A 786 9.24 51.92 25.03
N THR A 787 9.01 52.55 23.87
CA THR A 787 7.69 53.06 23.47
C THR A 787 6.65 51.96 23.36
N ILE A 788 7.02 50.77 22.86
CA ILE A 788 6.12 49.62 22.75
C ILE A 788 6.11 48.72 24.00
N GLY A 789 6.83 49.10 25.06
CA GLY A 789 6.88 48.34 26.30
C GLY A 789 7.61 47.00 26.20
N GLU A 790 8.40 46.78 25.16
CA GLU A 790 9.25 45.58 25.00
C GLU A 790 10.59 45.72 25.73
N PHE A 791 10.98 46.96 26.07
CA PHE A 791 12.16 47.26 26.86
C PHE A 791 11.88 48.32 27.93
N LYS A 792 12.57 48.25 29.06
CA LYS A 792 12.47 49.24 30.14
C LYS A 792 13.76 50.03 30.23
N GLY A 793 13.70 51.34 30.01
CA GLY A 793 14.84 52.24 30.11
C GLY A 793 15.58 52.11 31.45
N GLY A 794 16.92 52.20 31.39
CA GLY A 794 17.79 52.00 32.55
C GLY A 794 18.07 50.53 32.92
N SER A 795 17.50 49.55 32.19
CA SER A 795 17.72 48.11 32.46
C SER A 795 19.02 47.54 31.85
N GLY A 796 19.89 48.38 31.30
CA GLY A 796 21.20 48.02 30.75
C GLY A 796 21.21 47.55 29.29
N PHE A 797 22.37 47.67 28.64
CA PHE A 797 22.55 47.30 27.23
C PHE A 797 22.41 45.80 26.98
N ASP A 798 22.78 44.93 27.92
CA ASP A 798 22.66 43.48 27.74
C ASP A 798 21.20 43.04 27.59
N LYS A 799 20.30 43.61 28.40
CA LYS A 799 18.88 43.30 28.30
C LYS A 799 18.29 43.88 27.02
N LEU A 800 18.73 45.07 26.62
CA LEU A 800 18.35 45.66 25.34
C LEU A 800 18.79 44.77 24.16
N HIS A 801 20.02 44.26 24.20
CA HIS A 801 20.59 43.42 23.15
C HIS A 801 19.94 42.03 23.11
N GLU A 802 19.49 41.51 24.25
CA GLU A 802 18.67 40.30 24.31
C GLU A 802 17.33 40.48 23.60
N VAL A 803 16.63 41.58 23.89
CA VAL A 803 15.35 41.90 23.22
C VAL A 803 15.58 42.06 21.72
N LYS A 804 16.65 42.73 21.32
CA LYS A 804 17.03 42.89 19.90
C LYS A 804 17.41 41.56 19.23
N LEU A 805 18.07 40.65 19.94
CA LEU A 805 18.37 39.31 19.44
C LEU A 805 17.09 38.50 19.21
N ASN A 806 16.14 38.57 20.13
CA ASN A 806 14.84 37.90 20.00
C ASN A 806 14.05 38.48 18.82
N LEU A 807 14.07 39.80 18.64
CA LEU A 807 13.52 40.47 17.45
C LEU A 807 14.20 40.03 16.16
N ALA A 808 15.52 39.87 16.16
CA ALA A 808 16.24 39.37 14.99
C ALA A 808 15.80 37.95 14.59
N LYS A 809 15.61 37.07 15.59
CA LYS A 809 15.34 35.63 15.36
C LYS A 809 13.86 35.27 15.16
N MET A 810 12.91 36.18 15.34
CA MET A 810 11.46 35.85 15.30
C MET A 810 10.85 35.71 13.90
N GLY A 811 11.61 36.06 12.85
CA GLY A 811 11.14 36.04 11.46
C GLY A 811 10.32 37.28 11.05
N GLU A 812 10.28 37.52 9.75
CA GLU A 812 9.76 38.76 9.14
C GLU A 812 8.26 38.97 9.43
N ILE A 813 7.45 37.95 9.19
CA ILE A 813 5.99 38.04 9.34
C ILE A 813 5.58 38.31 10.78
N LYS A 814 6.30 37.73 11.75
CA LYS A 814 6.02 37.94 13.18
C LYS A 814 6.52 39.31 13.65
N GLN A 815 7.66 39.78 13.13
CA GLN A 815 8.17 41.11 13.46
C GLN A 815 7.25 42.25 12.97
N LEU A 816 6.44 42.02 11.92
CA LEU A 816 5.39 42.97 11.50
C LEU A 816 4.36 43.28 12.61
N ASP A 817 4.11 42.37 13.55
CA ASP A 817 3.23 42.66 14.69
C ASP A 817 3.84 43.72 15.63
N TYR A 818 5.17 43.73 15.76
CA TYR A 818 5.91 44.74 16.52
C TYR A 818 5.97 46.07 15.77
N VAL A 819 6.03 46.03 14.44
CA VAL A 819 5.90 47.24 13.59
C VAL A 819 4.54 47.88 13.80
N LYS A 820 3.45 47.10 13.75
CA LYS A 820 2.10 47.61 14.05
C LYS A 820 2.05 48.23 15.45
N LYS A 821 2.53 47.50 16.45
CA LYS A 821 2.55 47.95 17.86
C LYS A 821 3.28 49.28 18.03
N TYR A 822 4.36 49.52 17.28
CA TYR A 822 5.13 50.77 17.31
C TYR A 822 4.34 51.97 16.81
N PHE A 823 3.55 51.80 15.75
CA PHE A 823 2.75 52.89 15.18
C PHE A 823 1.40 53.09 15.87
N GLU A 824 0.88 52.12 16.63
CA GLU A 824 -0.44 52.18 17.26
C GLU A 824 -0.64 53.44 18.13
N GLY A 825 0.39 53.83 18.90
CA GLY A 825 0.34 55.01 19.77
C GLY A 825 0.48 56.35 19.04
N SER A 826 0.95 56.35 17.78
CA SER A 826 1.20 57.55 16.98
C SER A 826 0.34 57.62 15.72
N LYS A 827 -0.55 56.65 15.48
CA LYS A 827 -1.35 56.53 14.25
C LYS A 827 -2.13 57.78 13.90
N GLU A 828 -2.65 58.50 14.90
CA GLU A 828 -3.40 59.75 14.69
C GLU A 828 -2.52 60.92 14.23
N LYS A 829 -1.20 60.88 14.48
CA LYS A 829 -0.25 61.92 14.07
C LYS A 829 0.29 61.70 12.65
N ILE A 830 0.27 60.46 12.16
CA ILE A 830 0.76 60.09 10.84
C ILE A 830 -0.36 60.34 9.83
N LYS A 831 -0.21 61.40 9.04
CA LYS A 831 -1.23 61.79 8.05
C LYS A 831 -0.82 61.45 6.63
N THR A 832 0.47 61.28 6.35
CA THR A 832 1.01 60.95 5.01
C THR A 832 1.98 59.76 5.06
N PRO A 833 2.23 59.06 3.94
CA PRO A 833 3.27 58.04 3.84
C PRO A 833 4.68 58.54 4.24
N GLU A 834 4.99 59.81 3.95
CA GLU A 834 6.22 60.49 4.35
C GLU A 834 6.36 60.59 5.87
N ASP A 835 5.25 60.80 6.57
CA ASP A 835 5.23 60.84 8.03
C ASP A 835 5.61 59.49 8.65
N ILE A 836 5.44 58.37 7.93
CA ILE A 836 5.92 57.05 8.39
C ILE A 836 7.44 57.05 8.48
N TYR A 837 8.13 57.56 7.44
CA TYR A 837 9.59 57.63 7.44
C TYR A 837 10.10 58.61 8.48
N LEU A 838 9.47 59.79 8.56
CA LEU A 838 9.82 60.78 9.58
C LEU A 838 9.57 60.23 10.98
N HIS A 839 8.50 59.46 11.21
CA HIS A 839 8.26 58.86 12.52
C HIS A 839 9.32 57.82 12.91
N VAL A 840 9.87 57.08 11.95
CA VAL A 840 10.95 56.10 12.20
C VAL A 840 12.31 56.78 12.38
N PHE A 841 12.62 57.78 11.55
CA PHE A 841 13.97 58.35 11.45
C PHE A 841 14.14 59.68 12.20
N ALA A 842 13.15 60.57 12.16
CA ALA A 842 13.20 61.91 12.75
C ALA A 842 11.80 62.40 13.22
N PRO A 843 11.26 61.84 14.33
CA PRO A 843 9.86 62.05 14.72
C PRO A 843 9.43 63.52 14.88
N ALA A 844 10.38 64.41 15.20
CA ALA A 844 10.13 65.84 15.33
C ALA A 844 9.68 66.53 14.02
N GLY A 845 9.93 65.91 12.86
CA GLY A 845 9.54 66.42 11.55
C GLY A 845 8.14 66.02 11.09
N VAL A 846 7.46 65.13 11.80
CA VAL A 846 6.11 64.68 11.43
C VAL A 846 5.13 65.87 11.41
N GLY A 847 4.45 66.07 10.30
CA GLY A 847 3.51 67.18 10.10
C GLY A 847 4.12 68.59 10.05
N LYS A 848 5.42 68.73 9.78
CA LYS A 848 6.11 70.02 9.58
C LYS A 848 6.35 70.33 8.10
N ASP A 849 6.70 71.58 7.79
CA ASP A 849 7.02 72.03 6.42
C ASP A 849 8.40 71.53 5.94
N ASP A 850 8.62 71.51 4.62
CA ASP A 850 9.82 70.96 3.97
C ASP A 850 11.15 71.61 4.43
N ASP A 851 11.14 72.91 4.74
CA ASP A 851 12.29 73.68 5.20
C ASP A 851 12.52 73.60 6.72
N TYR A 852 11.71 72.82 7.43
CA TYR A 852 11.85 72.63 8.87
C TYR A 852 13.20 72.00 9.22
N GLN A 853 13.97 72.70 10.04
CA GLN A 853 15.31 72.30 10.46
C GLN A 853 15.21 71.19 11.52
N LEU A 854 15.72 70.00 11.21
CA LEU A 854 15.69 68.85 12.12
C LEU A 854 16.96 68.78 12.95
N TYR A 855 18.12 68.81 12.29
CA TYR A 855 19.42 68.65 12.94
C TYR A 855 20.41 69.68 12.43
N LYS A 856 21.23 70.26 13.30
CA LYS A 856 22.23 71.28 12.93
C LYS A 856 23.65 70.80 13.21
N LYS A 857 24.60 71.18 12.36
CA LYS A 857 26.03 70.90 12.52
C LYS A 857 26.51 71.34 13.91
N GLY A 858 27.08 70.37 14.63
CA GLY A 858 27.45 70.50 16.04
C GLY A 858 26.59 69.67 17.00
N THR A 859 25.43 69.16 16.57
CA THR A 859 24.61 68.21 17.32
C THR A 859 25.04 66.75 17.08
N LEU A 860 24.70 65.84 18.01
CA LEU A 860 25.00 64.41 17.88
C LEU A 860 24.19 63.80 16.74
N GLU A 861 22.93 64.19 16.65
CA GLU A 861 21.95 63.76 15.66
C GLU A 861 22.40 64.16 14.25
N TYR A 862 22.89 65.39 14.07
CA TYR A 862 23.50 65.79 12.80
C TYR A 862 24.75 64.96 12.50
N THR A 863 25.62 64.74 13.49
CA THR A 863 26.87 64.00 13.26
C THR A 863 26.63 62.55 12.84
N GLN A 864 25.60 61.90 13.40
CA GLN A 864 25.20 60.53 13.05
C GLN A 864 24.53 60.46 11.67
N ASN A 865 23.85 61.51 11.25
CA ASN A 865 23.06 61.56 10.02
C ASN A 865 23.64 62.46 8.93
N LYS A 866 24.86 62.98 9.10
CA LYS A 866 25.52 63.96 8.20
C LYS A 866 25.58 63.51 6.73
N SER A 867 25.47 62.21 6.47
CA SER A 867 25.43 61.70 5.10
C SER A 867 24.19 62.20 4.35
N VAL A 868 23.08 62.48 5.04
CA VAL A 868 21.88 63.08 4.43
C VAL A 868 22.21 64.44 3.81
N ASP A 869 22.84 65.33 4.57
CA ASP A 869 23.23 66.68 4.13
C ASP A 869 24.23 66.61 2.96
N ILE A 870 25.23 65.72 3.04
CA ILE A 870 26.25 65.54 2.00
C ILE A 870 25.68 64.92 0.70
N GLU A 871 24.77 63.95 0.81
CA GLU A 871 24.12 63.29 -0.35
C GLU A 871 23.27 64.28 -1.18
N ASN A 872 22.85 65.39 -0.56
CA ASN A 872 22.06 66.45 -1.18
C ASN A 872 22.90 67.55 -1.85
N LYS A 873 24.23 67.44 -1.87
CA LYS A 873 25.13 68.45 -2.39
C LYS A 873 24.75 68.90 -3.81
N GLY A 874 24.57 70.22 -3.98
CA GLY A 874 24.13 70.83 -5.24
C GLY A 874 22.62 71.09 -5.35
N LYS A 875 21.83 70.73 -4.32
CA LYS A 875 20.43 71.12 -4.16
C LYS A 875 20.29 72.31 -3.21
N LYS A 876 19.09 72.89 -3.10
CA LYS A 876 18.79 74.12 -2.35
C LYS A 876 19.34 74.14 -0.91
N TYR A 877 19.38 72.99 -0.24
CA TYR A 877 19.78 72.89 1.17
C TYR A 877 20.94 71.91 1.43
N GLY A 878 21.55 71.32 0.40
CA GLY A 878 22.58 70.30 0.61
C GLY A 878 23.98 70.85 0.85
N ASP A 879 24.71 70.22 1.76
CA ASP A 879 26.03 70.57 2.30
C ASP A 879 26.04 71.95 3.01
N ASP A 880 24.91 72.38 3.58
CA ASP A 880 24.74 73.70 4.23
C ASP A 880 24.99 73.67 5.75
N GLY A 881 25.14 72.49 6.33
CA GLY A 881 25.35 72.30 7.76
C GLY A 881 24.07 72.17 8.58
N VAL A 882 22.91 72.01 7.94
CA VAL A 882 21.61 71.79 8.58
C VAL A 882 20.88 70.70 7.81
N ILE A 883 20.41 69.66 8.49
CA ILE A 883 19.53 68.66 7.90
C ILE A 883 18.09 69.14 8.01
N GLN A 884 17.44 69.49 6.91
CA GLN A 884 16.01 69.83 6.89
C GLN A 884 15.14 68.61 6.56
N ARG A 885 13.84 68.73 6.83
CA ARG A 885 12.83 67.71 6.56
C ARG A 885 12.89 67.22 5.11
N VAL A 886 13.01 68.13 4.14
CA VAL A 886 13.04 67.78 2.71
C VAL A 886 14.20 66.86 2.33
N GLU A 887 15.38 67.04 2.93
CA GLU A 887 16.57 66.23 2.61
C GLU A 887 16.44 64.78 3.08
N ILE A 888 15.83 64.58 4.26
CA ILE A 888 15.50 63.23 4.74
C ILE A 888 14.49 62.58 3.80
N LEU A 889 13.47 63.33 3.39
CA LEU A 889 12.45 62.83 2.47
C LEU A 889 13.00 62.48 1.09
N GLU A 890 14.18 62.97 0.69
CA GLU A 890 14.80 62.53 -0.56
C GLU A 890 15.14 61.04 -0.57
N ARG A 891 15.62 60.49 0.55
CA ARG A 891 15.89 59.04 0.66
C ARG A 891 14.60 58.22 0.54
N TYR A 892 13.52 58.72 1.14
CA TYR A 892 12.19 58.13 1.02
C TYR A 892 11.67 58.20 -0.43
N LYS A 893 11.71 59.38 -1.05
CA LYS A 893 11.29 59.59 -2.45
C LYS A 893 12.12 58.74 -3.42
N GLY A 894 13.43 58.60 -3.17
CA GLY A 894 14.31 57.69 -3.89
C GLY A 894 13.87 56.22 -3.75
N SER A 895 13.60 55.78 -2.52
CA SER A 895 13.09 54.42 -2.24
C SER A 895 11.73 54.13 -2.90
N ILE A 896 10.80 55.10 -2.90
CA ILE A 896 9.51 54.98 -3.58
C ILE A 896 9.69 54.89 -5.11
N SER A 897 10.55 55.73 -5.67
CA SER A 897 10.82 55.76 -7.11
C SER A 897 11.47 54.46 -7.60
N GLU A 898 12.50 53.99 -6.88
CA GLU A 898 13.18 52.72 -7.16
C GLU A 898 12.24 51.54 -6.93
N GLY A 899 11.50 51.53 -5.82
CA GLY A 899 10.58 50.45 -5.51
C GLY A 899 9.37 50.36 -6.45
N SER A 900 9.04 51.44 -7.17
CA SER A 900 7.98 51.44 -8.19
C SER A 900 8.33 50.55 -9.38
N VAL A 901 9.63 50.37 -9.68
CA VAL A 901 10.10 49.37 -10.67
C VAL A 901 10.33 47.99 -10.06
N HIS A 902 10.16 47.82 -8.75
CA HIS A 902 10.19 46.54 -8.00
C HIS A 902 8.82 46.19 -7.40
N LYS A 903 7.75 46.71 -7.99
CA LYS A 903 6.42 46.13 -7.86
C LYS A 903 6.45 44.72 -8.41
N VAL A 904 5.55 43.85 -7.94
CA VAL A 904 5.48 42.49 -8.44
C VAL A 904 5.14 42.52 -9.94
N LYS A 905 6.12 42.26 -10.80
CA LYS A 905 5.96 42.23 -12.28
C LYS A 905 5.39 40.90 -12.75
N THR A 906 5.76 39.85 -12.04
CA THR A 906 5.31 38.48 -12.24
C THR A 906 4.56 38.03 -11.00
N PHE A 907 3.24 38.00 -11.10
CA PHE A 907 2.43 37.28 -10.15
C PHE A 907 2.56 35.81 -10.46
N THR A 908 3.41 35.11 -9.73
CA THR A 908 3.28 33.68 -9.57
C THR A 908 2.04 33.40 -8.72
N CYS A 909 0.84 33.53 -9.31
CA CYS A 909 -0.16 32.48 -9.07
C CYS A 909 0.46 31.29 -9.84
N GLY A 910 1.32 30.53 -9.15
CA GLY A 910 2.19 29.57 -9.79
C GLY A 910 1.41 28.42 -10.39
N ASN A 911 1.08 28.54 -11.69
CA ASN A 911 1.05 27.40 -12.59
C ASN A 911 2.47 26.80 -12.63
N PHE A 912 2.79 25.92 -11.67
CA PHE A 912 3.58 24.73 -12.01
C PHE A 912 2.71 23.95 -12.99
N GLY A 913 3.22 23.57 -14.16
CA GLY A 913 2.43 22.97 -15.25
C GLY A 913 1.36 22.01 -14.71
N SER A 914 0.12 22.49 -14.66
CA SER A 914 -1.03 21.89 -13.97
C SER A 914 -0.71 20.96 -12.78
N GLN A 915 -0.34 21.50 -11.62
CA GLN A 915 -0.66 20.86 -10.32
C GLN A 915 -1.10 21.93 -9.33
N ASP A 916 -2.41 21.98 -9.07
CA ASP A 916 -3.07 22.70 -7.98
C ASP A 916 -2.30 22.62 -6.66
N ASN A 917 -1.75 23.75 -6.21
CA ASN A 917 -1.28 23.96 -4.82
C ASN A 917 -2.34 24.65 -3.95
N THR A 918 -3.53 24.93 -4.48
CA THR A 918 -4.73 24.81 -3.67
C THR A 918 -4.88 23.33 -3.37
N GLY A 919 -5.17 22.94 -2.13
CA GLY A 919 -5.62 21.58 -1.92
C GLY A 919 -6.71 21.25 -2.96
N LYS A 920 -6.40 20.33 -3.87
CA LYS A 920 -7.35 19.77 -4.83
C LYS A 920 -8.60 19.36 -4.07
N SER A 921 -9.76 19.70 -4.63
CA SER A 921 -11.04 19.39 -4.01
C SER A 921 -11.11 17.93 -3.57
N GLY A 922 -11.42 17.70 -2.29
CA GLY A 922 -11.26 16.38 -1.69
C GLY A 922 -10.96 16.43 -0.20
N PHE A 923 -10.75 15.25 0.37
CA PHE A 923 -10.34 15.09 1.77
C PHE A 923 -8.82 15.08 1.91
N TYR A 924 -8.33 15.80 2.90
CA TYR A 924 -6.95 15.86 3.35
C TYR A 924 -6.85 15.26 4.74
N ILE A 925 -6.16 14.13 4.81
CA ILE A 925 -6.10 13.27 6.00
C ILE A 925 -4.70 13.40 6.59
N TYR A 926 -4.61 14.09 7.72
CA TYR A 926 -3.35 14.30 8.43
C TYR A 926 -3.02 13.08 9.29
N LYS A 927 -1.73 12.80 9.42
CA LYS A 927 -1.21 11.68 10.22
C LYS A 927 -1.41 11.89 11.71
N ASP A 928 -1.92 13.02 12.19
CA ASP A 928 -2.32 13.20 13.59
C ASP A 928 -3.79 12.79 13.85
N GLY A 929 -4.55 12.45 12.80
CA GLY A 929 -5.99 12.13 12.86
C GLY A 929 -6.89 13.26 12.38
N THR A 930 -6.36 14.46 12.15
CA THR A 930 -7.13 15.62 11.64
C THR A 930 -7.55 15.38 10.19
N ILE A 931 -8.81 15.67 9.86
CA ILE A 931 -9.32 15.60 8.49
C ILE A 931 -9.82 16.98 8.08
N LYS A 932 -9.35 17.46 6.93
CA LYS A 932 -9.83 18.68 6.29
C LYS A 932 -10.50 18.34 4.97
N TYR A 933 -11.53 19.09 4.59
CA TYR A 933 -12.29 18.86 3.37
C TYR A 933 -12.36 20.15 2.56
N ILE A 934 -11.90 20.09 1.32
CA ILE A 934 -12.14 21.14 0.33
C ILE A 934 -13.27 20.66 -0.55
N LYS A 935 -14.34 21.47 -0.61
CA LYS A 935 -15.57 21.10 -1.30
C LYS A 935 -15.28 20.59 -2.72
N ALA A 936 -15.73 19.37 -3.00
CA ALA A 936 -15.59 18.71 -4.29
C ALA A 936 -16.96 18.51 -4.95
N GLU A 937 -16.98 18.46 -6.27
CA GLU A 937 -18.17 18.11 -7.07
C GLU A 937 -18.41 16.58 -7.01
N ASP A 938 -18.84 15.97 -8.12
CA ASP A 938 -19.32 14.58 -8.14
C ASP A 938 -18.21 13.53 -7.85
N SER A 939 -16.94 13.86 -8.07
CA SER A 939 -15.79 13.00 -7.77
C SER A 939 -14.92 13.59 -6.67
N ILE A 940 -14.73 12.84 -5.58
CA ILE A 940 -14.03 13.26 -4.37
C ILE A 940 -12.63 12.63 -4.34
N ALA A 941 -11.59 13.45 -4.34
CA ALA A 941 -10.22 12.97 -4.16
C ALA A 941 -9.86 12.79 -2.68
N TYR A 942 -8.94 11.88 -2.39
CA TYR A 942 -8.45 11.59 -1.04
C TYR A 942 -6.94 11.70 -1.01
N TYR A 943 -6.43 12.53 -0.08
CA TYR A 943 -5.01 12.86 0.07
C TYR A 943 -4.57 12.54 1.49
N VAL A 944 -3.54 11.72 1.66
CA VAL A 944 -3.01 11.38 3.00
C VAL A 944 -1.64 12.00 3.19
N GLN A 945 -1.40 12.58 4.37
CA GLN A 945 -0.13 13.20 4.74
C GLN A 945 0.96 12.12 4.79
N ILE A 946 2.10 12.38 4.16
CA ILE A 946 3.21 11.43 4.08
C ILE A 946 3.94 11.34 5.43
N LYS A 947 4.18 12.49 6.05
CA LYS A 947 4.90 12.58 7.32
C LYS A 947 4.16 13.51 8.26
N GLU A 948 3.94 13.06 9.49
CA GLU A 948 3.28 13.85 10.53
C GLU A 948 4.00 15.21 10.72
N GLY A 949 3.21 16.29 10.70
CA GLY A 949 3.70 17.66 10.79
C GLY A 949 4.28 18.27 9.51
N SER A 950 4.31 17.56 8.37
CA SER A 950 4.74 18.13 7.08
C SER A 950 3.55 18.65 6.25
N ASN A 951 3.83 19.45 5.22
CA ASN A 951 2.80 19.83 4.24
C ASN A 951 2.73 18.84 3.08
N ASP A 952 3.39 17.68 3.14
CA ASP A 952 3.48 16.76 2.01
C ASP A 952 2.38 15.71 2.07
N PHE A 953 1.61 15.61 1.00
CA PHE A 953 0.48 14.72 0.85
C PHE A 953 0.64 13.86 -0.40
N VAL A 954 0.06 12.66 -0.37
CA VAL A 954 -0.06 11.80 -1.56
C VAL A 954 -1.53 11.56 -1.86
N LYS A 955 -1.92 11.64 -3.14
CA LYS A 955 -3.26 11.24 -3.55
C LYS A 955 -3.38 9.73 -3.47
N VAL A 956 -4.23 9.21 -2.59
CA VAL A 956 -4.42 7.76 -2.41
C VAL A 956 -5.59 7.23 -3.24
N ASN A 957 -6.61 8.06 -3.52
CA ASN A 957 -7.73 7.66 -4.37
C ASN A 957 -8.57 8.85 -4.88
N ALA A 958 -9.53 8.58 -5.76
CA ALA A 958 -10.66 9.45 -6.05
C ALA A 958 -11.93 8.61 -6.26
N LEU A 959 -12.97 8.88 -5.48
CA LEU A 959 -14.23 8.12 -5.47
C LEU A 959 -15.40 9.00 -5.87
N SER A 960 -16.31 8.47 -6.69
CA SER A 960 -17.50 9.20 -7.14
C SER A 960 -18.65 9.05 -6.15
N LYS A 961 -19.32 10.17 -5.86
CA LYS A 961 -20.52 10.21 -5.02
C LYS A 961 -21.71 9.73 -5.85
N ASN A 962 -22.46 8.78 -5.31
CA ASN A 962 -23.69 8.32 -5.94
C ASN A 962 -24.89 9.24 -5.58
N SER A 963 -26.07 8.94 -6.13
CA SER A 963 -27.29 9.74 -5.89
C SER A 963 -27.74 9.80 -4.43
N PHE A 964 -27.24 8.90 -3.57
CA PHE A 964 -27.55 8.84 -2.15
C PHE A 964 -26.48 9.52 -1.28
N GLY A 965 -25.46 10.12 -1.89
CA GLY A 965 -24.41 10.83 -1.18
C GLY A 965 -23.24 9.97 -0.70
N LEU A 966 -23.22 8.68 -1.06
CA LEU A 966 -22.22 7.70 -0.63
C LEU A 966 -21.16 7.48 -1.72
N VAL A 967 -20.00 6.97 -1.31
CA VAL A 967 -18.89 6.60 -2.20
C VAL A 967 -18.60 5.11 -2.07
N LYS A 968 -18.30 4.43 -3.18
CA LYS A 968 -17.87 3.03 -3.15
C LYS A 968 -16.38 2.95 -2.80
N PHE A 969 -16.05 2.37 -1.65
CA PHE A 969 -14.67 2.11 -1.25
C PHE A 969 -14.05 0.99 -2.11
N PRO A 970 -12.76 1.06 -2.48
CA PRO A 970 -12.13 0.05 -3.34
C PRO A 970 -12.12 -1.34 -2.70
N ASP A 971 -12.26 -2.38 -3.53
CA ASP A 971 -12.15 -3.76 -3.07
C ASP A 971 -10.70 -4.15 -2.69
N SER A 972 -9.68 -3.43 -3.15
CA SER A 972 -8.28 -3.68 -2.79
C SER A 972 -7.37 -2.46 -2.99
N GLY A 973 -6.21 -2.48 -2.33
CA GLY A 973 -5.16 -1.48 -2.49
C GLY A 973 -3.92 -1.80 -1.66
N SER A 974 -2.97 -0.85 -1.60
CA SER A 974 -1.74 -1.05 -0.83
C SER A 974 -2.04 -1.17 0.66
N GLY A 975 -1.83 -2.35 1.25
CA GLY A 975 -2.05 -2.61 2.67
C GLY A 975 -3.50 -2.97 3.04
N PHE A 976 -4.39 -3.18 2.07
CA PHE A 976 -5.73 -3.68 2.34
C PHE A 976 -6.36 -4.47 1.17
N ASN A 977 -7.30 -5.36 1.51
CA ASN A 977 -8.12 -6.09 0.54
C ASN A 977 -9.58 -6.19 1.02
N ARG A 978 -10.44 -6.77 0.21
CA ARG A 978 -11.80 -7.17 0.55
C ARG A 978 -11.79 -8.58 1.14
N TYR A 979 -12.66 -8.84 2.12
CA TYR A 979 -13.10 -10.20 2.40
C TYR A 979 -14.58 -10.38 2.05
N GLY A 980 -14.95 -11.62 1.71
CA GLY A 980 -16.33 -11.96 1.33
C GLY A 980 -16.66 -11.64 -0.13
N THR A 981 -17.75 -12.24 -0.60
CA THR A 981 -18.31 -12.00 -1.94
C THR A 981 -19.07 -10.67 -1.99
N VAL A 982 -19.28 -10.13 -3.19
CA VAL A 982 -20.14 -8.95 -3.41
C VAL A 982 -21.59 -9.28 -3.07
N ASP A 983 -22.15 -8.57 -2.09
CA ASP A 983 -23.57 -8.66 -1.79
C ASP A 983 -24.38 -8.06 -2.94
N SER A 984 -25.45 -8.75 -3.35
CA SER A 984 -26.24 -8.36 -4.51
C SER A 984 -27.12 -7.14 -4.25
N GLY A 985 -27.55 -6.92 -3.00
CA GLY A 985 -28.63 -6.00 -2.69
C GLY A 985 -29.98 -6.47 -3.27
N GLY A 986 -31.01 -5.63 -3.18
CA GLY A 986 -32.36 -5.86 -3.72
C GLY A 986 -33.50 -5.39 -2.79
N LYS A 987 -34.73 -5.75 -3.16
CA LYS A 987 -35.91 -5.43 -2.33
C LYS A 987 -36.16 -6.52 -1.29
N SER A 988 -36.15 -6.14 -0.02
CA SER A 988 -36.61 -6.98 1.08
C SER A 988 -38.05 -6.66 1.47
N THR A 989 -38.63 -7.43 2.39
CA THR A 989 -39.96 -7.15 2.97
C THR A 989 -39.94 -5.97 3.96
N ILE A 990 -38.76 -5.51 4.39
CA ILE A 990 -38.57 -4.51 5.45
C ILE A 990 -38.11 -3.16 4.88
N GLU A 991 -37.17 -3.17 3.94
CA GLU A 991 -36.64 -1.99 3.25
C GLU A 991 -36.11 -2.35 1.85
N ASP A 992 -35.96 -1.35 0.99
CA ASP A 992 -35.18 -1.47 -0.24
C ASP A 992 -33.70 -1.35 0.12
N VAL A 993 -32.92 -2.44 0.01
CA VAL A 993 -31.52 -2.42 0.42
C VAL A 993 -30.59 -1.91 -0.70
N GLY A 994 -31.13 -1.42 -1.81
CA GLY A 994 -30.33 -0.92 -2.93
C GLY A 994 -29.51 -2.03 -3.60
N SER A 995 -28.43 -1.67 -4.29
CA SER A 995 -27.56 -2.60 -5.01
C SER A 995 -26.16 -2.66 -4.39
N GLY A 996 -25.53 -3.83 -4.41
CA GLY A 996 -24.12 -3.96 -4.04
C GLY A 996 -23.83 -3.76 -2.55
N ASP A 997 -22.55 -3.57 -2.24
CA ASP A 997 -21.99 -3.21 -0.94
C ASP A 997 -20.74 -2.33 -1.11
N HIS A 998 -19.98 -2.13 -0.02
CA HIS A 998 -18.77 -1.30 0.01
C HIS A 998 -19.02 0.20 -0.12
N TYR A 999 -20.21 0.69 0.25
CA TYR A 999 -20.52 2.11 0.26
C TYR A 999 -20.34 2.73 1.64
N LEU A 1000 -19.64 3.87 1.66
CA LEU A 1000 -19.35 4.67 2.85
C LEU A 1000 -19.76 6.12 2.64
N LEU A 1001 -19.97 6.85 3.74
CA LEU A 1001 -19.98 8.31 3.66
C LEU A 1001 -18.59 8.79 3.22
N PRO A 1002 -18.50 9.90 2.45
CA PRO A 1002 -17.23 10.40 1.96
C PRO A 1002 -16.18 10.63 3.06
N GLU A 1003 -16.59 11.16 4.21
CA GLU A 1003 -15.75 11.40 5.38
C GLU A 1003 -15.33 10.10 6.08
N THR A 1004 -16.19 9.07 6.10
CA THR A 1004 -15.85 7.74 6.61
C THR A 1004 -14.77 7.08 5.75
N ALA A 1005 -14.88 7.21 4.42
CA ALA A 1005 -13.84 6.74 3.52
C ALA A 1005 -12.51 7.50 3.74
N ALA A 1006 -12.55 8.80 4.04
CA ALA A 1006 -11.35 9.58 4.36
C ALA A 1006 -10.64 9.06 5.61
N ALA A 1007 -11.38 8.85 6.69
CA ALA A 1007 -10.86 8.26 7.92
C ALA A 1007 -10.26 6.87 7.68
N LEU A 1008 -10.93 6.03 6.87
CA LEU A 1008 -10.43 4.70 6.51
C LEU A 1008 -9.13 4.75 5.71
N PHE A 1009 -8.96 5.70 4.78
CA PHE A 1009 -7.68 5.90 4.09
C PHE A 1009 -6.54 6.32 5.01
N GLY A 1010 -6.83 7.10 6.07
CA GLY A 1010 -5.85 7.40 7.12
C GLY A 1010 -5.38 6.15 7.85
N ILE A 1011 -6.32 5.29 8.25
CA ILE A 1011 -6.04 3.99 8.89
C ILE A 1011 -5.17 3.13 7.97
N VAL A 1012 -5.57 2.95 6.71
CA VAL A 1012 -4.84 2.13 5.72
C VAL A 1012 -3.42 2.64 5.52
N SER A 1013 -3.21 3.95 5.51
CA SER A 1013 -1.88 4.53 5.38
C SER A 1013 -0.96 4.16 6.56
N GLU A 1014 -1.46 4.16 7.81
CA GLU A 1014 -0.67 3.75 8.97
C GLU A 1014 -0.48 2.23 9.07
N VAL A 1015 -1.48 1.45 8.64
CA VAL A 1015 -1.36 -0.01 8.48
C VAL A 1015 -0.23 -0.34 7.50
N LYS A 1016 -0.17 0.38 6.37
CA LYS A 1016 0.90 0.25 5.38
C LYS A 1016 2.26 0.60 5.94
N ASP A 1017 2.42 1.71 6.66
CA ASP A 1017 3.71 2.13 7.25
C ASP A 1017 4.26 1.09 8.24
N LYS A 1018 3.38 0.26 8.83
CA LYS A 1018 3.73 -0.86 9.71
C LYS A 1018 3.97 -2.17 8.96
N ASN A 1019 3.95 -2.16 7.62
CA ASN A 1019 3.99 -3.34 6.75
C ASN A 1019 2.91 -4.38 7.08
N TRP A 1020 1.70 -3.92 7.43
CA TRP A 1020 0.54 -4.78 7.66
C TRP A 1020 -0.41 -4.77 6.46
N GLU A 1021 -1.30 -5.77 6.39
CA GLU A 1021 -2.36 -5.86 5.41
C GLU A 1021 -3.68 -6.22 6.09
N ILE A 1022 -4.72 -5.40 5.90
CA ILE A 1022 -6.03 -5.59 6.54
C ILE A 1022 -7.17 -5.79 5.55
N HIS A 1023 -8.09 -6.71 5.81
CA HIS A 1023 -9.19 -7.02 4.91
C HIS A 1023 -10.50 -6.46 5.45
N PHE A 1024 -11.21 -5.65 4.65
CA PHE A 1024 -12.48 -5.03 5.00
C PHE A 1024 -13.67 -5.70 4.30
N GLY A 1025 -14.86 -5.56 4.88
CA GLY A 1025 -16.11 -6.09 4.34
C GLY A 1025 -17.31 -5.59 5.13
N ASP A 1026 -18.50 -6.04 4.75
CA ASP A 1026 -19.77 -5.71 5.43
C ASP A 1026 -19.94 -4.18 5.61
N MET A 1027 -19.84 -3.42 4.52
CA MET A 1027 -20.17 -1.99 4.52
C MET A 1027 -21.48 -1.77 3.74
N SER A 1028 -22.15 -0.64 3.94
CA SER A 1028 -23.48 -0.36 3.38
C SER A 1028 -23.61 -0.63 1.87
N SER A 1029 -24.84 -0.90 1.42
CA SER A 1029 -25.22 -0.91 0.01
C SER A 1029 -25.30 0.50 -0.60
N GLU A 1030 -25.52 0.62 -1.91
CA GLU A 1030 -25.45 1.90 -2.63
C GLU A 1030 -26.36 3.00 -2.06
N ASN A 1031 -27.49 2.64 -1.45
CA ASN A 1031 -28.42 3.60 -0.87
C ASN A 1031 -28.20 3.81 0.64
N GLY A 1032 -27.17 3.19 1.22
CA GLY A 1032 -26.82 3.30 2.63
C GLY A 1032 -27.52 2.32 3.55
N SER A 1033 -28.33 1.41 3.01
CA SER A 1033 -28.93 0.31 3.78
C SER A 1033 -27.91 -0.80 4.08
N ASP A 1034 -28.29 -1.72 4.95
CA ASP A 1034 -27.45 -2.89 5.27
C ASP A 1034 -27.20 -3.74 4.02
N PRO A 1035 -25.96 -4.20 3.79
CA PRO A 1035 -25.66 -5.08 2.69
C PRO A 1035 -26.26 -6.47 2.91
N THR A 1036 -26.72 -7.10 1.82
CA THR A 1036 -27.20 -8.49 1.86
C THR A 1036 -27.12 -9.20 0.51
N SER A 1037 -26.68 -10.46 0.55
CA SER A 1037 -26.68 -11.38 -0.59
C SER A 1037 -28.01 -12.13 -0.79
N SER A 1038 -29.02 -11.90 0.06
CA SER A 1038 -30.31 -12.61 0.01
C SER A 1038 -31.50 -11.73 0.42
N PRO A 1039 -31.80 -10.67 -0.35
CA PRO A 1039 -32.84 -9.67 0.00
C PRO A 1039 -34.25 -10.27 0.18
N SER A 1040 -34.58 -11.38 -0.49
CA SER A 1040 -35.91 -12.01 -0.44
C SER A 1040 -36.15 -12.90 0.79
N LYS A 1041 -35.12 -13.14 1.64
CA LYS A 1041 -35.18 -14.11 2.75
C LYS A 1041 -35.06 -13.49 4.16
N THR A 1042 -34.87 -12.18 4.29
CA THR A 1042 -34.42 -11.59 5.56
C THR A 1042 -35.57 -11.05 6.42
N SER A 1043 -36.03 -11.83 7.40
CA SER A 1043 -36.79 -11.34 8.56
C SER A 1043 -35.91 -10.62 9.60
N SER A 1044 -34.60 -10.56 9.35
CA SER A 1044 -33.55 -10.02 10.23
C SER A 1044 -32.41 -9.53 9.36
N HIS A 1045 -32.30 -8.22 9.17
CA HIS A 1045 -31.08 -7.60 8.61
C HIS A 1045 -30.03 -7.43 9.72
N HIS A 1046 -28.75 -7.38 9.37
CA HIS A 1046 -27.67 -7.13 10.33
C HIS A 1046 -27.81 -5.70 10.88
N ALA A 1047 -28.39 -5.55 12.06
CA ALA A 1047 -28.69 -4.25 12.67
C ALA A 1047 -27.41 -3.49 13.04
N GLY A 1048 -26.78 -2.83 12.08
CA GLY A 1048 -25.53 -2.13 12.34
C GLY A 1048 -25.02 -1.24 11.20
N HIS A 1049 -25.13 -1.69 9.94
CA HIS A 1049 -24.38 -1.14 8.81
C HIS A 1049 -25.24 -0.33 7.83
N GLY A 1050 -26.34 0.26 8.31
CA GLY A 1050 -27.29 1.00 7.47
C GLY A 1050 -28.76 0.77 7.75
N HIS A 1051 -29.12 -0.17 8.64
CA HIS A 1051 -30.49 -0.62 8.89
C HIS A 1051 -31.54 0.51 8.91
N LYS A 1052 -32.45 0.53 7.93
CA LYS A 1052 -33.48 1.59 7.75
C LYS A 1052 -32.91 3.00 7.70
N GLY A 1053 -31.76 3.18 7.06
CA GLY A 1053 -31.04 4.45 6.96
C GLY A 1053 -30.28 4.86 8.24
N LYS A 1054 -30.18 4.00 9.26
CA LYS A 1054 -29.43 4.30 10.49
C LYS A 1054 -27.98 3.86 10.34
N GLN A 1055 -27.06 4.78 10.65
CA GLN A 1055 -25.61 4.59 10.51
C GLN A 1055 -25.17 4.23 9.07
N SER A 1056 -25.91 4.69 8.08
CA SER A 1056 -25.58 4.53 6.66
C SER A 1056 -24.17 5.05 6.35
N GLY A 1057 -23.33 4.18 5.82
CA GLY A 1057 -21.96 4.49 5.41
C GLY A 1057 -21.00 4.85 6.55
N LEU A 1058 -21.30 4.48 7.80
CA LEU A 1058 -20.50 4.82 8.99
C LEU A 1058 -19.77 3.63 9.64
N ASN A 1059 -20.07 2.40 9.22
CA ASN A 1059 -19.56 1.19 9.87
C ASN A 1059 -18.88 0.26 8.88
N ILE A 1060 -17.82 -0.40 9.36
CA ILE A 1060 -16.95 -1.26 8.58
C ILE A 1060 -16.57 -2.46 9.46
N ASP A 1061 -16.73 -3.66 8.92
CA ASP A 1061 -16.13 -4.84 9.51
C ASP A 1061 -14.77 -5.14 8.86
N PHE A 1062 -13.89 -5.77 9.65
CA PHE A 1062 -12.55 -6.13 9.21
C PHE A 1062 -12.12 -7.49 9.78
N ARG A 1063 -11.26 -8.20 9.05
CA ARG A 1063 -10.64 -9.43 9.56
C ARG A 1063 -9.47 -9.10 10.46
N TYR A 1064 -9.43 -9.72 11.64
CA TYR A 1064 -8.36 -9.54 12.60
C TYR A 1064 -6.98 -9.84 11.99
N LEU A 1065 -5.95 -9.17 12.53
CA LEU A 1065 -4.56 -9.36 12.13
C LEU A 1065 -3.95 -10.58 12.81
N ASN A 1066 -3.17 -11.36 12.06
CA ASN A 1066 -2.37 -12.46 12.59
C ASN A 1066 -0.99 -11.99 13.05
N LYS A 1067 -0.18 -12.94 13.55
CA LYS A 1067 1.21 -12.69 13.98
C LYS A 1067 2.13 -12.11 12.90
N ASN A 1068 1.82 -12.27 11.62
CA ASN A 1068 2.59 -11.67 10.52
C ASN A 1068 2.10 -10.27 10.14
N GLY A 1069 1.01 -9.79 10.75
CA GLY A 1069 0.40 -8.49 10.40
C GLY A 1069 -0.47 -8.55 9.16
N THR A 1070 -0.95 -9.74 8.78
CA THR A 1070 -1.90 -9.92 7.67
C THR A 1070 -3.25 -10.35 8.23
N SER A 1071 -4.34 -9.87 7.64
CA SER A 1071 -5.67 -10.35 7.97
C SER A 1071 -5.80 -11.86 7.82
N PHE A 1072 -6.54 -12.47 8.73
CA PHE A 1072 -6.86 -13.90 8.67
C PHE A 1072 -8.32 -14.15 9.02
N GLN A 1073 -8.89 -15.19 8.42
CA GLN A 1073 -10.24 -15.63 8.72
C GLN A 1073 -10.21 -16.62 9.89
N GLY A 1074 -10.51 -16.14 11.10
CA GLY A 1074 -10.55 -16.99 12.29
C GLY A 1074 -10.91 -16.22 13.56
N VAL A 1075 -11.23 -16.95 14.64
CA VAL A 1075 -11.71 -16.36 15.90
C VAL A 1075 -10.60 -15.70 16.72
N SER A 1076 -10.96 -14.73 17.56
CA SER A 1076 -10.07 -13.93 18.42
C SER A 1076 -9.37 -14.73 19.53
N SER A 1077 -9.78 -15.99 19.74
CA SER A 1077 -9.13 -17.00 20.59
C SER A 1077 -8.14 -17.91 19.83
N SER A 1078 -8.02 -17.76 18.51
CA SER A 1078 -7.09 -18.53 17.68
C SER A 1078 -5.63 -18.26 18.05
N THR A 1079 -4.77 -19.28 17.92
CA THR A 1079 -3.31 -19.14 18.11
C THR A 1079 -2.64 -18.26 17.06
N LEU A 1080 -3.32 -18.01 15.94
CA LEU A 1080 -2.87 -17.10 14.87
C LEU A 1080 -3.18 -15.63 15.18
N PHE A 1081 -4.20 -15.35 16.01
CA PHE A 1081 -4.60 -13.99 16.39
C PHE A 1081 -3.47 -13.27 17.13
N ASP A 1082 -3.18 -12.04 16.74
CA ASP A 1082 -2.19 -11.19 17.43
C ASP A 1082 -2.89 -10.10 18.25
N ASP A 1083 -2.89 -10.26 19.57
CA ASP A 1083 -3.58 -9.34 20.48
C ASP A 1083 -2.98 -7.94 20.47
N SER A 1084 -1.65 -7.83 20.36
CA SER A 1084 -0.96 -6.54 20.36
C SER A 1084 -1.27 -5.75 19.09
N LYS A 1085 -1.23 -6.41 17.93
CA LYS A 1085 -1.52 -5.76 16.64
C LYS A 1085 -2.97 -5.34 16.51
N ASN A 1086 -3.91 -6.17 16.94
CA ASN A 1086 -5.33 -5.81 16.89
C ASN A 1086 -5.67 -4.69 17.90
N LYS A 1087 -5.06 -4.71 19.10
CA LYS A 1087 -5.16 -3.59 20.05
C LYS A 1087 -4.63 -2.29 19.45
N GLU A 1088 -3.49 -2.35 18.76
CA GLU A 1088 -2.90 -1.18 18.09
C GLU A 1088 -3.77 -0.70 16.91
N PHE A 1089 -4.32 -1.61 16.11
CA PHE A 1089 -5.26 -1.26 15.03
C PHE A 1089 -6.46 -0.46 15.56
N PHE A 1090 -7.05 -0.87 16.70
CA PHE A 1090 -8.14 -0.11 17.32
C PHE A 1090 -7.71 1.27 17.84
N LYS A 1091 -6.44 1.46 18.25
CA LYS A 1091 -5.95 2.81 18.59
C LYS A 1091 -5.84 3.71 17.36
N ILE A 1092 -5.37 3.14 16.23
CA ILE A 1092 -5.32 3.86 14.95
C ILE A 1092 -6.75 4.21 14.51
N ALA A 1093 -7.70 3.28 14.63
CA ALA A 1093 -9.09 3.55 14.33
C ALA A 1093 -9.66 4.70 15.19
N PHE A 1094 -9.37 4.69 16.49
CA PHE A 1094 -9.79 5.77 17.40
C PHE A 1094 -9.21 7.14 17.02
N LYS A 1095 -7.94 7.17 16.60
CA LYS A 1095 -7.25 8.39 16.14
C LYS A 1095 -7.97 9.05 14.94
N TYR A 1096 -8.49 8.27 14.01
CA TYR A 1096 -9.23 8.77 12.84
C TYR A 1096 -10.74 8.88 13.07
N GLY A 1097 -11.20 8.83 14.33
CA GLY A 1097 -12.58 9.15 14.69
C GLY A 1097 -13.54 7.97 14.84
N PHE A 1098 -13.09 6.73 14.69
CA PHE A 1098 -13.92 5.54 14.95
C PHE A 1098 -14.02 5.28 16.45
N ASN A 1099 -15.17 5.58 17.03
CA ASN A 1099 -15.43 5.54 18.48
C ASN A 1099 -16.51 4.54 18.89
N LYS A 1100 -17.11 3.81 17.94
CA LYS A 1100 -18.05 2.71 18.18
C LYS A 1100 -17.43 1.40 17.70
N ASN A 1101 -16.45 0.91 18.45
CA ASN A 1101 -15.65 -0.23 18.02
C ASN A 1101 -16.04 -1.48 18.80
N TYR A 1102 -16.12 -2.64 18.14
CA TYR A 1102 -16.47 -3.92 18.75
C TYR A 1102 -15.41 -4.99 18.49
N ALA A 1103 -15.14 -5.79 19.52
CA ALA A 1103 -14.31 -6.98 19.44
C ALA A 1103 -14.72 -7.95 20.55
N THR A 1104 -15.49 -8.99 20.22
CA THR A 1104 -16.10 -9.84 21.26
C THR A 1104 -15.03 -10.54 22.09
N GLY A 1105 -15.13 -10.40 23.41
CA GLY A 1105 -14.19 -11.01 24.37
C GLY A 1105 -12.82 -10.31 24.49
N LYS A 1106 -12.61 -9.16 23.84
CA LYS A 1106 -11.35 -8.39 23.92
C LYS A 1106 -11.51 -7.08 24.66
N SER A 1107 -10.79 -6.93 25.78
CA SER A 1107 -10.86 -5.73 26.64
C SER A 1107 -9.83 -4.68 26.23
N TYR A 1108 -10.08 -3.97 25.13
CA TYR A 1108 -9.29 -2.82 24.71
C TYR A 1108 -9.95 -1.48 25.11
N SER A 1109 -9.14 -0.45 25.32
CA SER A 1109 -9.68 0.89 25.62
C SER A 1109 -10.51 1.41 24.44
N GLY A 1110 -11.73 1.87 24.69
CA GLY A 1110 -12.63 2.38 23.65
C GLY A 1110 -13.26 1.30 22.75
N VAL A 1111 -13.11 0.01 23.08
CA VAL A 1111 -13.69 -1.12 22.33
C VAL A 1111 -14.68 -1.87 23.22
N ASN A 1112 -15.91 -2.04 22.76
CA ASN A 1112 -16.93 -2.76 23.51
C ASN A 1112 -16.83 -4.27 23.23
N SER A 1113 -16.45 -5.01 24.28
CA SER A 1113 -16.21 -6.45 24.24
C SER A 1113 -17.46 -7.32 24.41
N LYS A 1114 -18.61 -6.70 24.73
CA LYS A 1114 -19.86 -7.38 25.09
C LYS A 1114 -20.83 -7.55 23.92
N VAL A 1115 -20.59 -6.88 22.80
CA VAL A 1115 -21.39 -7.08 21.58
C VAL A 1115 -21.07 -8.46 21.03
N GLY A 1116 -22.09 -9.33 20.91
CA GLY A 1116 -21.95 -10.67 20.35
C GLY A 1116 -21.81 -10.64 18.83
N GLY A 1117 -21.24 -11.69 18.23
CA GLY A 1117 -21.11 -11.83 16.78
C GLY A 1117 -19.75 -11.44 16.20
N HIS A 1118 -18.91 -10.69 16.92
CA HIS A 1118 -17.59 -10.22 16.47
C HIS A 1118 -16.43 -11.08 17.01
N TYR A 1119 -16.58 -12.41 16.98
CA TYR A 1119 -15.53 -13.33 17.41
C TYR A 1119 -14.49 -13.56 16.31
N ASP A 1120 -14.89 -13.58 15.04
CA ASP A 1120 -14.06 -13.92 13.88
C ASP A 1120 -13.72 -12.71 12.97
N HIS A 1121 -14.16 -11.53 13.38
CA HIS A 1121 -13.90 -10.23 12.76
C HIS A 1121 -14.04 -9.14 13.81
N GLY A 1122 -13.45 -7.97 13.56
CA GLY A 1122 -13.65 -6.77 14.36
C GLY A 1122 -14.55 -5.79 13.63
N HIS A 1123 -15.10 -4.83 14.38
CA HIS A 1123 -15.97 -3.77 13.86
C HIS A 1123 -15.42 -2.41 14.25
N ILE A 1124 -15.35 -1.50 13.27
CA ILE A 1124 -15.08 -0.08 13.51
C ILE A 1124 -16.26 0.75 13.01
N GLY A 1125 -16.71 1.68 13.85
CA GLY A 1125 -17.87 2.52 13.58
C GLY A 1125 -17.76 3.89 14.22
N ALA A 1126 -18.59 4.83 13.77
CA ALA A 1126 -18.68 6.16 14.35
C ALA A 1126 -20.14 6.66 14.36
N LEU A 1127 -20.43 7.64 15.23
CA LEU A 1127 -21.66 8.44 15.11
C LEU A 1127 -21.55 9.46 13.96
N SER A 1128 -20.35 9.99 13.76
CA SER A 1128 -19.97 10.93 12.71
C SER A 1128 -18.45 10.99 12.67
N ILE A 1129 -17.86 11.17 11.50
CA ILE A 1129 -16.44 11.48 11.37
C ILE A 1129 -16.28 13.00 11.39
N ALA A 1130 -15.44 13.51 12.30
CA ALA A 1130 -15.16 14.93 12.39
C ALA A 1130 -14.20 15.36 11.27
N PHE A 1131 -14.57 16.41 10.54
CA PHE A 1131 -13.69 17.05 9.57
C PHE A 1131 -13.97 18.55 9.53
N GLU A 1132 -12.95 19.32 9.13
CA GLU A 1132 -13.05 20.76 8.94
C GLU A 1132 -13.24 21.07 7.46
N THR A 1133 -14.34 21.73 7.07
CA THR A 1133 -14.47 22.24 5.70
C THR A 1133 -13.66 23.52 5.57
N VAL A 1134 -12.73 23.55 4.62
CA VAL A 1134 -11.82 24.66 4.37
C VAL A 1134 -11.82 25.02 2.88
N GLU A 1135 -11.52 26.27 2.55
CA GLU A 1135 -11.42 26.71 1.15
C GLU A 1135 -10.08 26.28 0.51
N SER A 1136 -9.06 26.10 1.33
CA SER A 1136 -7.74 25.64 0.90
C SER A 1136 -6.98 25.00 2.06
N VAL A 1137 -6.07 24.08 1.74
CA VAL A 1137 -5.04 23.58 2.65
C VAL A 1137 -3.67 23.87 2.04
N ASP A 1138 -2.70 24.22 2.89
CA ASP A 1138 -1.30 24.40 2.48
C ASP A 1138 -0.64 23.03 2.36
N THR A 1139 -0.59 22.50 1.14
CA THR A 1139 -0.14 21.13 0.88
C THR A 1139 0.67 21.01 -0.40
N ASN A 1140 1.79 20.30 -0.33
CA ASN A 1140 2.53 19.77 -1.47
C ASN A 1140 2.00 18.38 -1.80
N ILE A 1141 1.29 18.21 -2.91
CA ILE A 1141 0.77 16.90 -3.31
C ILE A 1141 1.79 16.21 -4.22
N THR A 1142 2.52 15.25 -3.69
CA THR A 1142 3.31 14.29 -4.48
C THR A 1142 2.38 13.36 -5.26
N GLN A 1143 2.59 13.27 -6.58
CA GLN A 1143 1.87 12.35 -7.47
C GLN A 1143 2.41 10.93 -7.37
#